data_AF-A0AAJ0C4H4-F1
#
_entry.id   AF-A0AAJ0C4H4-F1
#
_cell.length_a   1.000
_cell.length_b   1.000
_cell.length_c   1.000
_cell.angle_alpha   90.00
_cell.angle_beta   90.00
_cell.angle_gamma   90.00
#
_symmetry.space_group_name_H-M   'P 1'
#
loop_
_entity.id
_entity.type
_entity.pdbx_description
1 polymer ?
#
loop_
_entity_poly.entity_id
_entity_poly.type
_entity_poly.pdbx_seq_one_letter_code
_entity_poly.pdbx_strand_id
1 'polypeptide(L)'
;MASRSALLPAFRQLARSGPTLRRPLARRCLNVSSSRAFTQSWPCSIKFTSEKYPDIQRDARFSSVTGEHVKYFKDLLGSGSAVIDGVTNDAAADDIEPFNGDWMRKYRGHCKLVLKPGSTEEVSKILKYCNDNMLAVVPQGGNTGLVGGSVPVFDEIVVNMSRMNKVRHFDEVSGILVVDAGCILEVADQFLAEKGHIFPLDLGAKGSCQIGGNVATNAGGLRLLRYGSLHGSVLGIEAVLPDGTIVDDLGKLRKNNTGYDLKQLFIGGEGTIGIITGVSVQCPQRPKAVNVAFFGLESFEKAQLAFREAKSHLSEILSAFELMDEHSQALVHRVTKNKRPLEDSYPFYCLVETSGSNSDHDSEKLQAFLEDVMEKGIVTDGTLAQDETQIKALWAWREGIAEALGHLGGVYKYDVSIPLEEMYQLVDDTRARIEAAGLLGDTEEHPVVSVVGYGHMGDSNLHLNVSTRYFDERVEKVLEPFVYEWIAKRQGSISAEHGLGLAKKKFIGYSRNETMVGLMKQIKNLYDPASRPIRARQHEPTAVWRKRLKPALCGMGPPSDLQPYRAPYFARKVSTIKPSLAGVYPTAMVGVPGKYKGCETCRARRVKCDNQRPFCKKCINSDRKCAGYERETVFIVGTVHDFGRCSSHPPRVLPPKKKAQGKLPEAKGEEPAGLKLVPIEPLQPAWDDLISVSNFDKSYKVQIAALHTTLQMVVREKDQADPSKFTILSFPAYEPSDVQPLLSNGDFQLRSQCTIHLVGGMGDAETMETEGTDSICLFLYEHNNSVMLSNQPPWKDPLVQANAVRQRGPENFRMFPNHHFFVRIYRHSAVKWVTTPWELHPKSFFDMLFDVVVMLPAIFARADRIFLHDPTLQRRLMAQDLLSNCLSLEKQLDEWYNSVSPDDSTSQSSVCWVDGPDHCEAQIPFADTFAFPDAVTAIMFIYYWTSLILFYPCVERLHQTIFQPVVDAFPQVAPTLPQHLQIEPLKYGPKEVRDLAASVCRSLDFALNATVQPDMLVVPLFVVREFYRVINESEGDGQLELMWCDGFGARLATKGQDIADVIEAKTWQEVSTY
;
A
#
# COMPACT_ATOMS: atom_id res chain seq x y z
N MET A 1 45.33 -4.08 -25.46
CA MET A 1 46.04 -5.16 -26.22
C MET A 1 45.60 -6.52 -25.69
N ALA A 2 45.94 -7.62 -26.37
CA ALA A 2 45.23 -8.90 -26.25
C ALA A 2 45.64 -9.79 -25.05
N SER A 3 44.74 -10.72 -24.72
CA SER A 3 44.87 -11.79 -23.72
C SER A 3 45.84 -12.92 -24.14
N ARG A 4 46.44 -13.61 -23.14
CA ARG A 4 46.88 -15.03 -23.12
C ARG A 4 47.29 -15.39 -21.67
N SER A 5 46.71 -16.39 -20.99
CA SER A 5 46.89 -17.86 -21.10
C SER A 5 48.23 -18.36 -20.51
N ALA A 6 48.36 -19.47 -19.76
CA ALA A 6 47.40 -20.52 -19.38
C ALA A 6 47.91 -21.45 -18.23
N LEU A 7 47.04 -22.37 -17.77
CA LEU A 7 47.31 -23.74 -17.28
C LEU A 7 48.12 -24.04 -15.98
N LEU A 8 47.40 -24.72 -15.07
CA LEU A 8 47.85 -25.72 -14.07
C LEU A 8 48.27 -27.06 -14.77
N PRO A 9 48.88 -28.10 -14.14
CA PRO A 9 48.55 -28.62 -12.79
C PRO A 9 49.60 -29.44 -11.96
N ALA A 10 49.13 -29.94 -10.79
CA ALA A 10 49.32 -31.31 -10.25
C ALA A 10 50.51 -31.76 -9.35
N PHE A 11 50.14 -32.03 -8.08
CA PHE A 11 50.36 -33.27 -7.29
C PHE A 11 51.61 -33.60 -6.41
N ARG A 12 51.25 -34.08 -5.19
CA ARG A 12 51.94 -34.97 -4.19
C ARG A 12 53.29 -34.52 -3.60
N GLN A 13 53.48 -34.35 -2.28
CA GLN A 13 53.06 -35.06 -1.04
C GLN A 13 53.97 -36.22 -0.62
N LEU A 14 54.73 -36.03 0.47
CA LEU A 14 55.22 -37.05 1.41
C LEU A 14 55.58 -36.37 2.75
N ALA A 15 55.54 -37.11 3.87
CA ALA A 15 55.51 -36.53 5.23
C ALA A 15 56.52 -37.16 6.21
N ARG A 16 56.82 -36.49 7.33
CA ARG A 16 57.45 -37.08 8.53
C ARG A 16 57.17 -36.30 9.83
N SER A 17 56.67 -37.01 10.84
CA SER A 17 56.82 -36.84 12.31
C SER A 17 56.89 -35.43 12.95
N GLY A 18 55.92 -35.13 13.84
CA GLY A 18 56.03 -34.08 14.87
C GLY A 18 56.77 -34.55 16.14
N PRO A 19 56.86 -33.70 17.19
CA PRO A 19 55.85 -33.80 18.25
C PRO A 19 55.37 -32.48 18.91
N THR A 20 54.12 -32.50 19.38
CA THR A 20 53.46 -31.77 20.49
C THR A 20 53.84 -30.34 20.91
N LEU A 21 52.79 -29.49 20.94
CA LEU A 21 52.47 -28.47 21.96
C LEU A 21 53.35 -27.21 22.10
N ARG A 22 52.91 -26.11 21.45
CA ARG A 22 52.80 -24.76 22.04
C ARG A 22 51.72 -23.94 21.30
N ARG A 23 50.90 -23.18 22.03
CA ARG A 23 49.89 -22.25 21.45
C ARG A 23 50.59 -21.03 20.82
N PRO A 24 50.26 -20.62 19.58
CA PRO A 24 50.45 -19.24 19.14
C PRO A 24 49.30 -18.36 19.67
N LEU A 25 49.59 -17.07 19.94
CA LEU A 25 48.58 -16.13 20.41
C LEU A 25 47.70 -15.61 19.27
N ALA A 26 46.46 -15.22 19.61
CA ALA A 26 45.58 -14.50 18.69
C ALA A 26 46.23 -13.16 18.28
N ARG A 27 46.33 -12.91 16.97
CA ARG A 27 46.67 -11.58 16.44
C ARG A 27 45.51 -10.63 16.69
N ARG A 28 45.74 -9.57 17.46
CA ARG A 28 44.88 -8.38 17.43
C ARG A 28 44.98 -7.75 16.04
N CYS A 29 43.91 -7.77 15.26
CA CYS A 29 43.74 -6.83 14.16
C CYS A 29 43.50 -5.44 14.78
N LEU A 30 44.39 -4.49 14.47
CA LEU A 30 44.24 -3.09 14.90
C LEU A 30 43.43 -2.36 13.83
N ASN A 31 42.18 -2.01 14.13
CA ASN A 31 41.38 -1.15 13.26
C ASN A 31 41.99 0.25 13.23
N VAL A 32 42.40 0.71 12.05
CA VAL A 32 42.91 2.07 11.83
C VAL A 32 41.77 2.96 11.37
N SER A 33 40.83 3.23 12.26
CA SER A 33 39.84 4.30 12.11
C SER A 33 40.39 5.56 12.79
N SER A 34 41.13 6.39 12.06
CA SER A 34 41.81 7.57 12.60
C SER A 34 40.85 8.75 12.82
N SER A 35 39.92 8.61 13.76
CA SER A 35 39.11 9.72 14.26
C SER A 35 40.04 10.74 14.94
N ARG A 36 40.19 11.93 14.33
CA ARG A 36 40.86 13.07 14.97
C ARG A 36 39.96 13.59 16.07
N ALA A 37 40.16 13.10 17.29
CA ALA A 37 39.41 13.54 18.47
C ALA A 37 39.65 15.03 18.74
N PHE A 38 38.67 15.87 18.36
CA PHE A 38 38.58 17.23 18.85
C PHE A 38 38.08 17.21 20.29
N THR A 39 39.01 17.10 21.23
CA THR A 39 38.73 17.11 22.68
C THR A 39 38.38 18.52 23.15
N GLN A 40 37.13 18.95 22.99
CA GLN A 40 36.56 20.00 23.82
C GLN A 40 36.02 19.40 25.12
N SER A 41 36.73 19.63 26.21
CA SER A 41 36.36 19.17 27.54
C SER A 41 35.26 20.05 28.15
N TRP A 42 34.02 19.55 28.18
CA TRP A 42 32.92 20.13 28.96
C TRP A 42 32.68 19.29 30.23
N PRO A 43 33.17 19.73 31.41
CA PRO A 43 33.08 18.95 32.64
C PRO A 43 31.73 19.18 33.34
N CYS A 44 30.71 18.41 32.97
CA CYS A 44 29.46 18.34 33.71
C CYS A 44 28.99 16.88 33.81
N SER A 45 29.05 16.30 35.01
CA SER A 45 28.50 14.98 35.27
C SER A 45 26.98 15.01 35.16
N ILE A 46 26.43 14.15 34.31
CA ILE A 46 24.98 14.03 34.14
C ILE A 46 24.38 13.60 35.49
N LYS A 47 23.42 14.39 36.00
CA LYS A 47 22.66 14.04 37.21
C LYS A 47 21.93 12.70 37.01
N PHE A 48 21.75 11.94 38.08
CA PHE A 48 21.01 10.68 37.99
C PHE A 48 19.56 10.95 37.58
N THR A 49 18.97 10.01 36.82
CA THR A 49 17.58 10.10 36.35
C THR A 49 16.60 10.37 37.51
N SER A 50 16.83 9.71 38.66
CA SER A 50 16.08 9.87 39.91
C SER A 50 16.21 11.26 40.54
N GLU A 51 17.33 11.97 40.36
CA GLU A 51 17.53 13.35 40.85
C GLU A 51 16.88 14.38 39.91
N LYS A 52 16.88 14.07 38.61
CA LYS A 52 16.36 14.94 37.55
C LYS A 52 14.83 14.87 37.43
N TYR A 53 14.23 13.73 37.77
CA TYR A 53 12.79 13.48 37.70
C TYR A 53 12.27 12.94 39.05
N PRO A 54 12.23 13.77 40.12
CA PRO A 54 11.94 13.32 41.49
C PRO A 54 10.51 12.78 41.71
N ASP A 55 9.57 13.04 40.79
CA ASP A 55 8.25 12.41 40.80
C ASP A 55 8.31 10.90 40.49
N ILE A 56 9.41 10.44 39.89
CA ILE A 56 9.69 9.02 39.65
C ILE A 56 10.34 8.46 40.91
N GLN A 57 9.62 7.58 41.59
CA GLN A 57 10.02 6.97 42.86
C GLN A 57 10.42 5.50 42.66
N ARG A 58 11.45 5.05 43.39
CA ARG A 58 11.88 3.65 43.37
C ARG A 58 10.80 2.79 44.01
N ASP A 59 10.35 1.75 43.32
CA ASP A 59 9.36 0.85 43.90
C ASP A 59 9.98 0.04 45.04
N ALA A 60 9.48 0.27 46.27
CA ALA A 60 9.99 -0.34 47.50
C ALA A 60 9.77 -1.85 47.59
N ARG A 61 9.06 -2.46 46.62
CA ARG A 61 8.89 -3.92 46.52
C ARG A 61 10.10 -4.63 45.91
N PHE A 62 10.98 -3.91 45.20
CA PHE A 62 12.21 -4.49 44.67
C PHE A 62 13.31 -4.47 45.74
N SER A 63 13.96 -5.61 45.99
CA SER A 63 15.18 -5.72 46.77
C SER A 63 16.32 -4.91 46.13
N SER A 64 17.36 -4.61 46.91
CA SER A 64 18.64 -4.12 46.35
C SER A 64 19.66 -5.27 46.31
N VAL A 65 20.56 -5.21 45.33
CA VAL A 65 21.57 -6.25 45.08
C VAL A 65 22.56 -6.36 46.26
N THR A 66 22.78 -7.58 46.77
CA THR A 66 23.80 -7.87 47.79
C THR A 66 24.91 -8.77 47.25
N GLY A 67 26.02 -8.90 47.98
CA GLY A 67 27.13 -9.79 47.62
C GLY A 67 26.76 -11.26 47.46
N GLU A 68 25.67 -11.74 48.07
CA GLU A 68 25.17 -13.11 47.89
C GLU A 68 24.52 -13.30 46.50
N HIS A 69 23.76 -12.31 46.04
CA HIS A 69 23.19 -12.29 44.69
C HIS A 69 24.31 -12.22 43.64
N VAL A 70 25.31 -11.36 43.86
CA VAL A 70 26.52 -11.28 43.03
C VAL A 70 27.25 -12.63 42.96
N LYS A 71 27.39 -13.34 44.10
CA LYS A 71 27.99 -14.67 44.12
C LYS A 71 27.18 -15.65 43.27
N TYR A 72 25.86 -15.71 43.44
CA TYR A 72 24.99 -16.57 42.63
C TYR A 72 25.21 -16.33 41.13
N PHE A 73 25.26 -15.07 40.67
CA PHE A 73 25.48 -14.77 39.25
C PHE A 73 26.90 -15.10 38.77
N LYS A 74 27.93 -14.96 39.61
CA LYS A 74 29.31 -15.40 39.29
C LYS A 74 29.39 -16.92 39.16
N ASP A 75 28.77 -17.65 40.08
CA ASP A 75 28.69 -19.12 40.07
C ASP A 75 27.86 -19.62 38.87
N LEU A 76 26.81 -18.91 38.47
CA LEU A 76 25.95 -19.22 37.31
C LEU A 76 26.63 -18.96 35.96
N LEU A 77 27.27 -17.80 35.76
CA LEU A 77 27.81 -17.39 34.46
C LEU A 77 29.26 -17.86 34.22
N GLY A 78 29.91 -18.44 35.24
CA GLY A 78 31.15 -19.23 35.15
C GLY A 78 32.41 -18.51 34.62
N SER A 79 32.32 -17.21 34.31
CA SER A 79 33.39 -16.44 33.67
C SER A 79 33.43 -15.01 34.19
N GLY A 80 34.61 -14.56 34.63
CA GLY A 80 34.77 -13.24 35.25
C GLY A 80 34.43 -12.05 34.34
N SER A 81 34.43 -12.24 33.01
CA SER A 81 34.02 -11.23 32.03
C SER A 81 32.50 -11.16 31.79
N ALA A 82 31.71 -12.08 32.38
CA ALA A 82 30.26 -12.10 32.25
C ALA A 82 29.52 -11.38 33.40
N VAL A 83 30.23 -10.97 34.45
CA VAL A 83 29.68 -10.21 35.58
C VAL A 83 30.57 -9.00 35.85
N ILE A 84 30.05 -7.78 35.66
CA ILE A 84 30.69 -6.57 36.16
C ILE A 84 30.02 -6.21 37.49
N ASP A 85 30.82 -6.17 38.55
CA ASP A 85 30.35 -6.13 39.95
C ASP A 85 30.94 -4.92 40.69
N GLY A 86 30.11 -3.89 40.86
CA GLY A 86 30.35 -2.72 41.71
C GLY A 86 29.58 -2.79 43.04
N VAL A 87 29.26 -4.00 43.51
CA VAL A 87 28.62 -4.25 44.82
C VAL A 87 29.65 -4.82 45.80
N THR A 88 30.58 -5.66 45.33
CA THR A 88 31.68 -6.22 46.16
C THR A 88 33.09 -5.76 45.73
N ASN A 89 33.18 -4.96 44.67
CA ASN A 89 34.44 -4.39 44.17
C ASN A 89 34.23 -2.96 43.63
N ASP A 90 34.43 -1.94 44.46
CA ASP A 90 34.23 -0.53 44.08
C ASP A 90 35.11 -0.09 42.88
N ALA A 91 36.24 -0.77 42.65
CA ALA A 91 37.12 -0.50 41.50
C ALA A 91 36.50 -0.87 40.13
N ALA A 92 35.35 -1.54 40.10
CA ALA A 92 34.59 -1.81 38.87
C ALA A 92 33.57 -0.70 38.53
N ALA A 93 33.48 0.39 39.30
CA ALA A 93 32.53 1.47 39.03
C ALA A 93 32.71 2.08 37.63
N ASP A 94 33.96 2.31 37.20
CA ASP A 94 34.28 2.84 35.88
C ASP A 94 33.90 1.89 34.73
N ASP A 95 33.94 0.57 34.96
CA ASP A 95 33.49 -0.46 34.00
C ASP A 95 31.95 -0.51 33.86
N ILE A 96 31.21 0.00 34.85
CA ILE A 96 29.73 -0.01 34.88
C ILE A 96 29.12 1.28 34.33
N GLU A 97 29.82 2.42 34.45
CA GLU A 97 29.33 3.72 33.97
C GLU A 97 28.81 3.71 32.51
N PRO A 98 29.46 3.03 31.52
CA PRO A 98 28.94 2.94 30.14
C PRO A 98 27.58 2.24 29.99
N PHE A 99 27.14 1.50 31.02
CA PHE A 99 25.85 0.80 31.06
C PHE A 99 24.75 1.64 31.74
N ASN A 100 25.14 2.69 32.49
CA ASN A 100 24.23 3.58 33.21
C ASN A 100 23.79 4.80 32.36
N GLY A 101 24.66 5.36 31.50
CA GLY A 101 24.35 6.52 30.66
C GLY A 101 23.68 6.16 29.33
N ASP A 102 22.69 6.95 28.89
CA ASP A 102 22.04 6.75 27.57
C ASP A 102 22.80 7.44 26.43
N TRP A 103 22.52 7.04 25.18
CA TRP A 103 23.16 7.59 23.99
C TRP A 103 23.02 9.12 23.86
N MET A 104 21.87 9.69 24.26
CA MET A 104 21.65 11.15 24.20
C MET A 104 22.27 11.92 25.37
N ARG A 105 22.87 11.23 26.35
CA ARG A 105 23.41 11.84 27.59
C ARG A 105 22.34 12.65 28.38
N LYS A 106 21.06 12.25 28.26
CA LYS A 106 19.89 12.87 28.91
C LYS A 106 19.47 12.13 30.18
N TYR A 107 19.76 10.83 30.26
CA TYR A 107 19.37 9.90 31.32
C TYR A 107 20.60 9.14 31.84
N ARG A 108 20.64 8.87 33.16
CA ARG A 108 21.73 8.16 33.82
C ARG A 108 21.25 7.37 35.04
N GLY A 109 21.39 6.05 35.00
CA GLY A 109 21.11 5.14 36.11
C GLY A 109 22.21 5.10 37.17
N HIS A 110 22.00 4.30 38.23
CA HIS A 110 23.01 3.97 39.23
C HIS A 110 23.03 2.47 39.56
N CYS A 111 22.90 1.63 38.52
CA CYS A 111 23.14 0.19 38.60
C CYS A 111 24.55 -0.11 39.10
N LYS A 112 24.68 -1.22 39.84
CA LYS A 112 25.94 -1.74 40.40
C LYS A 112 26.30 -3.16 39.91
N LEU A 113 25.49 -3.76 39.04
CA LEU A 113 25.68 -5.14 38.58
C LEU A 113 25.24 -5.29 37.12
N VAL A 114 26.20 -5.56 36.24
CA VAL A 114 25.94 -5.86 34.82
C VAL A 114 26.18 -7.35 34.57
N LEU A 115 25.16 -8.03 34.07
CA LEU A 115 25.19 -9.44 33.70
C LEU A 115 25.22 -9.58 32.18
N LYS A 116 26.12 -10.40 31.65
CA LYS A 116 26.27 -10.67 30.22
C LYS A 116 26.08 -12.17 29.98
N PRO A 117 24.85 -12.68 29.81
CA PRO A 117 24.62 -14.10 29.51
C PRO A 117 25.14 -14.49 28.13
N GLY A 118 25.51 -15.76 27.95
CA GLY A 118 26.00 -16.34 26.69
C GLY A 118 25.11 -17.45 26.12
N SER A 119 23.95 -17.69 26.74
CA SER A 119 22.95 -18.70 26.36
C SER A 119 21.57 -18.31 26.88
N THR A 120 20.52 -18.87 26.27
CA THR A 120 19.12 -18.62 26.64
C THR A 120 18.79 -19.23 28.01
N GLU A 121 19.45 -20.32 28.37
CA GLU A 121 19.38 -20.95 29.68
C GLU A 121 20.07 -20.11 30.78
N GLU A 122 21.12 -19.34 30.46
CA GLU A 122 21.67 -18.33 31.37
C GLU A 122 20.65 -17.20 31.59
N VAL A 123 19.97 -16.70 30.55
CA VAL A 123 18.92 -15.67 30.67
C VAL A 123 17.73 -16.18 31.51
N SER A 124 17.25 -17.40 31.25
CA SER A 124 16.21 -18.09 32.03
C SER A 124 16.53 -18.14 33.52
N LYS A 125 17.75 -18.56 33.87
CA LYS A 125 18.20 -18.67 35.27
C LYS A 125 18.45 -17.31 35.93
N ILE A 126 18.84 -16.28 35.15
CA ILE A 126 18.92 -14.90 35.64
C ILE A 126 17.52 -14.38 35.96
N LEU A 127 16.60 -14.39 34.99
CA LEU A 127 15.26 -13.81 35.17
C LEU A 127 14.48 -14.51 36.27
N LYS A 128 14.51 -15.86 36.31
CA LYS A 128 13.91 -16.62 37.42
C LYS A 128 14.45 -16.17 38.77
N TYR A 129 15.78 -16.09 38.93
CA TYR A 129 16.38 -15.68 40.21
C TYR A 129 16.04 -14.23 40.56
N CYS A 130 16.00 -13.32 39.59
CA CYS A 130 15.57 -11.94 39.80
C CYS A 130 14.09 -11.87 40.25
N ASN A 131 13.18 -12.59 39.60
CA ASN A 131 11.78 -12.66 39.98
C ASN A 131 11.59 -13.27 41.38
N ASP A 132 12.26 -14.38 41.68
CA ASP A 132 12.18 -15.07 42.97
C ASP A 132 12.70 -14.21 44.15
N ASN A 133 13.65 -13.29 43.89
CA ASN A 133 14.24 -12.37 44.89
C ASN A 133 13.74 -10.91 44.79
N MET A 134 12.76 -10.64 43.92
CA MET A 134 12.28 -9.29 43.60
C MET A 134 13.41 -8.30 43.22
N LEU A 135 14.28 -8.66 42.28
CA LEU A 135 15.27 -7.76 41.69
C LEU A 135 14.75 -7.19 40.36
N ALA A 136 14.79 -5.87 40.21
CA ALA A 136 14.46 -5.22 38.95
C ALA A 136 15.57 -5.44 37.90
N VAL A 137 15.17 -5.58 36.64
CA VAL A 137 16.07 -5.87 35.50
C VAL A 137 15.78 -4.90 34.34
N VAL A 138 16.85 -4.41 33.70
CA VAL A 138 16.81 -3.70 32.42
C VAL A 138 17.56 -4.52 31.36
N PRO A 139 16.88 -5.03 30.31
CA PRO A 139 17.57 -5.63 29.17
C PRO A 139 18.25 -4.56 28.32
N GLN A 140 19.47 -4.83 27.88
CA GLN A 140 20.25 -3.88 27.08
C GLN A 140 20.94 -4.57 25.89
N GLY A 141 20.69 -4.03 24.69
CA GLY A 141 21.45 -4.36 23.49
C GLY A 141 22.70 -3.48 23.35
N GLY A 142 22.84 -2.83 22.19
CA GLY A 142 23.91 -1.87 21.90
C GLY A 142 23.82 -0.49 22.58
N ASN A 143 22.84 -0.27 23.48
CA ASN A 143 22.58 1.01 24.15
C ASN A 143 22.42 2.23 23.21
N THR A 144 21.77 2.05 22.05
CA THR A 144 21.56 3.08 21.01
C THR A 144 20.14 3.71 21.04
N GLY A 145 19.36 3.48 22.09
CA GLY A 145 17.94 3.89 22.15
C GLY A 145 17.74 5.34 22.60
N LEU A 146 16.85 6.07 21.93
CA LEU A 146 16.68 7.53 22.07
C LEU A 146 15.55 7.98 23.03
N VAL A 147 15.06 7.07 23.88
CA VAL A 147 13.93 7.31 24.82
C VAL A 147 14.24 6.95 26.27
N GLY A 148 15.50 6.64 26.59
CA GLY A 148 15.92 6.25 27.94
C GLY A 148 15.41 4.87 28.39
N GLY A 149 14.90 4.03 27.49
CA GLY A 149 14.42 2.68 27.82
C GLY A 149 15.52 1.61 27.93
N SER A 150 16.75 1.92 27.51
CA SER A 150 17.90 0.99 27.48
C SER A 150 18.82 1.12 28.69
N VAL A 151 18.49 1.98 29.67
CA VAL A 151 19.30 2.26 30.85
C VAL A 151 18.48 2.23 32.15
N PRO A 152 19.10 1.94 33.31
CA PRO A 152 18.45 1.98 34.62
C PRO A 152 17.93 3.38 35.00
N VAL A 153 16.90 3.44 35.85
CA VAL A 153 16.45 4.68 36.51
C VAL A 153 17.07 4.79 37.91
N PHE A 154 17.25 3.65 38.57
CA PHE A 154 17.79 3.45 39.90
C PHE A 154 18.91 2.41 39.88
N ASP A 155 18.80 1.34 40.67
CA ASP A 155 19.75 0.24 40.86
C ASP A 155 19.37 -1.06 40.10
N GLU A 156 18.54 -0.98 39.06
CA GLU A 156 18.10 -2.15 38.27
C GLU A 156 19.30 -2.89 37.64
N ILE A 157 19.29 -4.23 37.68
CA ILE A 157 20.36 -5.06 37.09
C ILE A 157 20.32 -4.94 35.57
N VAL A 158 21.44 -4.57 34.95
CA VAL A 158 21.54 -4.54 33.48
C VAL A 158 21.85 -5.95 32.97
N VAL A 159 20.95 -6.52 32.17
CA VAL A 159 21.19 -7.78 31.44
C VAL A 159 21.56 -7.41 29.99
N ASN A 160 22.86 -7.42 29.71
CA ASN A 160 23.41 -6.96 28.43
C ASN A 160 23.69 -8.14 27.47
N MET A 161 23.11 -8.10 26.27
CA MET A 161 23.04 -9.25 25.36
C MET A 161 24.32 -9.51 24.55
N SER A 162 25.38 -8.70 24.68
CA SER A 162 26.58 -8.72 23.83
C SER A 162 27.37 -10.04 23.77
N ARG A 163 27.17 -10.98 24.72
CA ARG A 163 27.77 -12.34 24.69
C ARG A 163 26.95 -13.37 23.89
N MET A 164 25.71 -13.07 23.54
CA MET A 164 24.86 -13.87 22.64
C MET A 164 24.88 -13.21 21.25
N ASN A 165 25.87 -13.53 20.44
CA ASN A 165 26.18 -12.79 19.21
C ASN A 165 26.48 -13.69 17.98
N LYS A 166 25.97 -14.93 17.96
CA LYS A 166 26.19 -15.89 16.87
C LYS A 166 25.09 -15.82 15.82
N VAL A 167 25.49 -15.92 14.55
CA VAL A 167 24.61 -16.49 13.52
C VAL A 167 24.41 -17.97 13.86
N ARG A 168 23.17 -18.38 14.11
CA ARG A 168 22.82 -19.79 14.42
C ARG A 168 22.66 -20.61 13.15
N HIS A 169 22.06 -20.02 12.12
CA HIS A 169 21.76 -20.68 10.84
C HIS A 169 21.42 -19.64 9.77
N PHE A 170 21.71 -19.95 8.51
CA PHE A 170 21.18 -19.25 7.34
C PHE A 170 20.78 -20.28 6.28
N ASP A 171 19.66 -20.05 5.61
CA ASP A 171 19.20 -20.83 4.47
C ASP A 171 19.29 -19.97 3.20
N GLU A 172 20.21 -20.34 2.31
CA GLU A 172 20.49 -19.65 1.05
C GLU A 172 19.35 -19.78 0.02
N VAL A 173 18.42 -20.72 0.20
CA VAL A 173 17.27 -20.92 -0.72
C VAL A 173 16.07 -20.08 -0.31
N SER A 174 15.71 -20.10 0.99
CA SER A 174 14.60 -19.28 1.50
C SER A 174 14.99 -17.86 1.89
N GLY A 175 16.29 -17.57 2.05
CA GLY A 175 16.79 -16.30 2.56
C GLY A 175 16.52 -16.07 4.04
N ILE A 176 16.33 -17.12 4.84
CA ILE A 176 15.97 -17.00 6.26
C ILE A 176 17.22 -17.06 7.13
N LEU A 177 17.44 -16.00 7.91
CA LEU A 177 18.52 -15.87 8.88
C LEU A 177 18.00 -16.15 10.29
N VAL A 178 18.73 -16.96 11.05
CA VAL A 178 18.49 -17.18 12.48
C VAL A 178 19.74 -16.78 13.27
N VAL A 179 19.56 -15.88 14.23
CA VAL A 179 20.63 -15.16 14.95
C VAL A 179 20.33 -15.03 16.43
N ASP A 180 21.36 -14.92 17.25
CA ASP A 180 21.24 -14.46 18.63
C ASP A 180 20.84 -12.97 18.68
N ALA A 181 20.10 -12.59 19.74
CA ALA A 181 19.63 -11.22 19.94
C ALA A 181 20.72 -10.15 20.05
N GLY A 182 21.92 -10.50 20.50
CA GLY A 182 23.07 -9.58 20.63
C GLY A 182 23.94 -9.48 19.37
N CYS A 183 23.58 -10.10 18.25
CA CYS A 183 24.23 -9.86 16.96
C CYS A 183 24.08 -8.38 16.56
N ILE A 184 25.20 -7.74 16.19
CA ILE A 184 25.22 -6.36 15.68
C ILE A 184 24.65 -6.35 14.26
N LEU A 185 23.83 -5.34 13.93
CA LEU A 185 23.15 -5.23 12.63
C LEU A 185 24.13 -5.22 11.45
N GLU A 186 25.17 -4.39 11.51
CA GLU A 186 26.21 -4.31 10.47
C GLU A 186 26.93 -5.66 10.26
N VAL A 187 27.24 -6.38 11.34
CA VAL A 187 27.89 -7.70 11.27
C VAL A 187 26.98 -8.74 10.62
N ALA A 188 25.68 -8.65 10.86
CA ALA A 188 24.69 -9.51 10.20
C ALA A 188 24.52 -9.17 8.71
N ASP A 189 24.48 -7.89 8.33
CA ASP A 189 24.42 -7.51 6.90
C ASP A 189 25.70 -7.88 6.16
N GLN A 190 26.88 -7.73 6.78
CA GLN A 190 28.16 -8.18 6.22
C GLN A 190 28.18 -9.70 5.98
N PHE A 191 27.68 -10.50 6.92
CA PHE A 191 27.52 -11.94 6.73
C PHE A 191 26.55 -12.28 5.59
N LEU A 192 25.44 -11.55 5.47
CA LEU A 192 24.48 -11.71 4.36
C LEU A 192 25.06 -11.25 3.02
N ALA A 193 25.96 -10.26 3.01
CA ALA A 193 26.63 -9.77 1.80
C ALA A 193 27.47 -10.85 1.13
N GLU A 194 28.21 -11.65 1.91
CA GLU A 194 28.95 -12.83 1.42
C GLU A 194 28.03 -13.90 0.78
N LYS A 195 26.73 -13.84 1.07
CA LYS A 195 25.69 -14.74 0.57
C LYS A 195 24.78 -14.13 -0.49
N GLY A 196 24.99 -12.88 -0.89
CA GLY A 196 24.13 -12.19 -1.85
C GLY A 196 22.77 -11.76 -1.29
N HIS A 197 22.62 -11.63 0.03
CA HIS A 197 21.42 -11.12 0.70
C HIS A 197 21.69 -9.79 1.43
N ILE A 198 20.64 -9.11 1.86
CA ILE A 198 20.67 -7.94 2.77
C ILE A 198 19.81 -8.20 4.01
N PHE A 199 20.10 -7.51 5.10
CA PHE A 199 19.16 -7.41 6.22
C PHE A 199 17.97 -6.49 5.83
N PRO A 200 16.71 -6.80 6.18
CA PRO A 200 15.54 -6.00 5.77
C PRO A 200 15.42 -4.61 6.43
N LEU A 201 16.40 -4.22 7.25
CA LEU A 201 16.45 -2.99 8.04
C LEU A 201 17.86 -2.40 7.91
N ASP A 202 17.95 -1.09 7.67
CA ASP A 202 19.20 -0.34 7.81
C ASP A 202 18.93 1.01 8.51
N LEU A 203 19.83 1.44 9.39
CA LEU A 203 19.71 2.66 10.20
C LEU A 203 21.10 3.16 10.65
N GLY A 204 21.24 4.47 10.89
CA GLY A 204 22.56 5.09 11.14
C GLY A 204 23.37 4.54 12.32
N ALA A 205 22.74 3.81 13.26
CA ALA A 205 23.41 3.13 14.38
C ALA A 205 23.87 1.69 14.06
N LYS A 206 23.88 1.26 12.78
CA LYS A 206 24.11 -0.13 12.32
C LYS A 206 25.34 -0.84 12.91
N GLY A 207 26.44 -0.11 13.11
CA GLY A 207 27.69 -0.65 13.69
C GLY A 207 27.65 -0.92 15.21
N SER A 208 26.58 -0.51 15.90
CA SER A 208 26.42 -0.67 17.36
C SER A 208 25.09 -1.30 17.77
N CYS A 209 24.00 -1.04 17.03
CA CYS A 209 22.68 -1.59 17.38
C CYS A 209 22.66 -3.13 17.22
N GLN A 210 21.87 -3.80 18.06
CA GLN A 210 21.79 -5.26 18.10
C GLN A 210 20.39 -5.72 17.73
N ILE A 211 20.29 -6.85 17.03
CA ILE A 211 19.05 -7.29 16.36
C ILE A 211 17.88 -7.45 17.34
N GLY A 212 18.10 -8.05 18.52
CA GLY A 212 17.06 -8.14 19.55
C GLY A 212 16.61 -6.79 20.11
N GLY A 213 17.49 -5.78 20.10
CA GLY A 213 17.14 -4.40 20.40
C GLY A 213 16.27 -3.78 19.30
N ASN A 214 16.69 -3.93 18.03
CA ASN A 214 15.94 -3.43 16.87
C ASN A 214 14.51 -4.03 16.83
N VAL A 215 14.38 -5.32 17.11
CA VAL A 215 13.09 -6.01 17.22
C VAL A 215 12.30 -5.52 18.44
N ALA A 216 12.92 -5.41 19.62
CA ALA A 216 12.25 -4.92 20.82
C ALA A 216 11.73 -3.48 20.70
N THR A 217 12.34 -2.63 19.86
CA THR A 217 11.81 -1.26 19.59
C THR A 217 10.94 -1.17 18.33
N ASN A 218 10.83 -2.23 17.51
CA ASN A 218 10.29 -2.18 16.15
C ASN A 218 10.91 -1.04 15.32
N ALA A 219 12.25 -1.00 15.23
CA ALA A 219 12.97 0.00 14.45
C ALA A 219 12.57 -0.01 12.95
N GLY A 220 12.39 1.17 12.35
CA GLY A 220 11.95 1.32 10.96
C GLY A 220 13.10 1.52 9.97
N GLY A 221 13.81 2.63 10.09
CA GLY A 221 15.03 2.92 9.34
C GLY A 221 14.86 3.25 7.86
N LEU A 222 16.00 3.51 7.21
CA LEU A 222 16.16 4.13 5.89
C LEU A 222 15.45 3.41 4.73
N ARG A 223 15.00 2.16 4.93
CA ARG A 223 14.47 1.27 3.88
C ARG A 223 13.13 0.63 4.23
N LEU A 224 12.44 1.12 5.28
CA LEU A 224 11.11 0.62 5.66
C LEU A 224 10.09 0.76 4.51
N LEU A 225 10.21 1.82 3.70
CA LEU A 225 9.41 2.03 2.48
C LEU A 225 9.37 0.82 1.54
N ARG A 226 10.43 0.01 1.51
CA ARG A 226 10.58 -1.13 0.57
C ARG A 226 10.48 -2.50 1.23
N TYR A 227 11.00 -2.66 2.44
CA TYR A 227 11.05 -3.96 3.14
C TYR A 227 10.08 -4.07 4.33
N GLY A 228 9.37 -2.99 4.65
CA GLY A 228 8.34 -2.95 5.69
C GLY A 228 8.88 -3.00 7.11
N SER A 229 7.95 -2.97 8.07
CA SER A 229 8.26 -3.12 9.50
C SER A 229 8.73 -4.55 9.84
N LEU A 230 9.55 -4.65 10.89
CA LEU A 230 9.96 -5.93 11.48
C LEU A 230 8.77 -6.84 11.86
N HIS A 231 7.57 -6.31 12.12
CA HIS A 231 6.34 -7.10 12.30
C HIS A 231 6.02 -8.04 11.11
N GLY A 232 6.43 -7.68 9.88
CA GLY A 232 6.25 -8.49 8.67
C GLY A 232 7.47 -9.30 8.23
N SER A 233 8.68 -8.88 8.65
CA SER A 233 9.96 -9.47 8.23
C SER A 233 10.56 -10.43 9.27
N VAL A 234 10.23 -10.29 10.56
CA VAL A 234 10.54 -11.31 11.58
C VAL A 234 9.54 -12.46 11.41
N LEU A 235 10.06 -13.68 11.26
CA LEU A 235 9.26 -14.90 11.09
C LEU A 235 9.00 -15.60 12.41
N GLY A 236 9.94 -15.53 13.36
CA GLY A 236 9.88 -16.19 14.66
C GLY A 236 10.86 -15.59 15.66
N ILE A 237 10.65 -15.84 16.96
CA ILE A 237 11.53 -15.39 18.05
C ILE A 237 11.77 -16.49 19.07
N GLU A 238 12.90 -16.38 19.75
CA GLU A 238 13.17 -17.06 21.02
C GLU A 238 13.30 -15.98 22.09
N ALA A 239 12.56 -16.11 23.19
CA ALA A 239 12.52 -15.11 24.25
C ALA A 239 12.37 -15.77 25.62
N VAL A 240 12.64 -15.01 26.69
CA VAL A 240 12.54 -15.46 28.08
C VAL A 240 11.66 -14.51 28.86
N LEU A 241 10.66 -15.06 29.54
CA LEU A 241 9.72 -14.32 30.38
C LEU A 241 10.34 -13.96 31.74
N PRO A 242 9.78 -12.97 32.48
CA PRO A 242 10.28 -12.57 33.80
C PRO A 242 10.39 -13.69 34.84
N ASP A 243 9.53 -14.72 34.79
CA ASP A 243 9.60 -15.90 35.68
C ASP A 243 10.71 -16.91 35.30
N GLY A 244 11.39 -16.67 34.17
CA GLY A 244 12.40 -17.55 33.56
C GLY A 244 11.87 -18.53 32.53
N THR A 245 10.56 -18.53 32.24
CA THR A 245 9.96 -19.40 31.20
C THR A 245 10.52 -19.04 29.82
N ILE A 246 11.03 -20.04 29.09
CA ILE A 246 11.51 -19.86 27.71
C ILE A 246 10.33 -20.01 26.74
N VAL A 247 10.16 -19.02 25.87
CA VAL A 247 9.26 -19.04 24.72
C VAL A 247 10.11 -19.35 23.49
N ASP A 248 9.96 -20.55 22.93
CA ASP A 248 10.54 -20.94 21.65
C ASP A 248 9.44 -20.93 20.58
N ASP A 249 9.43 -19.87 19.78
CA ASP A 249 8.67 -19.73 18.53
C ASP A 249 9.66 -19.31 17.42
N LEU A 250 10.85 -19.92 17.37
CA LEU A 250 11.94 -19.54 16.46
C LEU A 250 11.71 -20.10 15.03
N GLY A 251 10.47 -20.01 14.56
CA GLY A 251 9.98 -20.59 13.31
C GLY A 251 10.66 -20.03 12.06
N LYS A 252 10.87 -20.92 11.07
CA LYS A 252 11.45 -20.62 9.75
C LYS A 252 10.40 -20.68 8.62
N LEU A 253 9.13 -20.45 8.92
CA LEU A 253 8.04 -20.55 7.95
C LEU A 253 7.58 -19.16 7.52
N ARG A 254 7.53 -18.91 6.20
CA ARG A 254 7.06 -17.63 5.65
C ARG A 254 5.59 -17.33 5.96
N LYS A 255 4.80 -18.38 6.22
CA LYS A 255 3.41 -18.37 6.67
C LYS A 255 3.26 -19.44 7.76
N ASN A 256 2.77 -19.06 8.95
CA ASN A 256 2.33 -20.00 9.98
C ASN A 256 1.10 -19.44 10.69
N ASN A 257 -0.01 -20.17 10.67
CA ASN A 257 -1.31 -19.72 11.17
C ASN A 257 -1.86 -20.64 12.29
N THR A 258 -1.00 -21.42 12.96
CA THR A 258 -1.40 -22.42 13.98
C THR A 258 -1.71 -21.79 15.36
N GLY A 259 -2.46 -20.69 15.41
CA GLY A 259 -2.84 -20.00 16.64
C GLY A 259 -2.70 -18.48 16.57
N TYR A 260 -2.44 -17.85 17.71
CA TYR A 260 -2.14 -16.42 17.79
C TYR A 260 -0.67 -16.17 17.42
N ASP A 261 -0.41 -15.07 16.71
CA ASP A 261 0.95 -14.67 16.33
C ASP A 261 1.67 -13.99 17.51
N LEU A 262 2.08 -14.80 18.51
CA LEU A 262 2.55 -14.30 19.82
C LEU A 262 3.83 -13.47 19.73
N LYS A 263 4.71 -13.71 18.74
CA LYS A 263 5.94 -12.91 18.56
C LYS A 263 5.64 -11.42 18.41
N GLN A 264 4.48 -11.06 17.83
CA GLN A 264 4.05 -9.68 17.60
C GLN A 264 3.89 -8.87 18.89
N LEU A 265 3.78 -9.52 20.06
CA LEU A 265 3.73 -8.85 21.37
C LEU A 265 5.10 -8.38 21.87
N PHE A 266 6.19 -9.02 21.40
CA PHE A 266 7.57 -8.69 21.77
C PHE A 266 8.20 -7.68 20.80
N ILE A 267 7.76 -7.69 19.53
CA ILE A 267 8.14 -6.69 18.53
C ILE A 267 7.54 -5.34 18.96
N GLY A 268 8.39 -4.35 19.23
CA GLY A 268 7.97 -3.09 19.86
C GLY A 268 7.60 -3.20 21.36
N GLY A 269 7.88 -4.34 22.01
CA GLY A 269 7.58 -4.57 23.43
C GLY A 269 8.58 -3.95 24.42
N GLU A 270 9.66 -3.35 23.93
CA GLU A 270 10.72 -2.62 24.67
C GLU A 270 11.31 -3.41 25.86
N GLY A 271 11.39 -4.73 25.74
CA GLY A 271 11.85 -5.63 26.81
C GLY A 271 10.90 -5.74 28.01
N THR A 272 9.72 -5.11 27.95
CA THR A 272 8.83 -4.97 29.11
C THR A 272 8.03 -6.22 29.45
N ILE A 273 7.93 -7.20 28.55
CA ILE A 273 7.22 -8.48 28.78
C ILE A 273 8.15 -9.71 28.74
N GLY A 274 9.45 -9.50 28.54
CA GLY A 274 10.45 -10.56 28.41
C GLY A 274 11.68 -10.10 27.62
N ILE A 275 12.76 -10.88 27.68
CA ILE A 275 14.01 -10.62 26.97
C ILE A 275 14.08 -11.49 25.72
N ILE A 276 14.20 -10.88 24.54
CA ILE A 276 14.44 -11.59 23.28
C ILE A 276 15.89 -12.13 23.30
N THR A 277 16.07 -13.41 22.99
CA THR A 277 17.37 -14.11 22.99
C THR A 277 17.78 -14.64 21.62
N GLY A 278 16.82 -14.93 20.74
CA GLY A 278 17.06 -15.30 19.34
C GLY A 278 15.97 -14.75 18.41
N VAL A 279 16.32 -14.54 17.14
CA VAL A 279 15.41 -14.01 16.11
C VAL A 279 15.57 -14.81 14.81
N SER A 280 14.44 -15.14 14.19
CA SER A 280 14.34 -15.70 12.84
C SER A 280 13.74 -14.63 11.92
N VAL A 281 14.44 -14.26 10.85
CA VAL A 281 14.11 -13.10 10.00
C VAL A 281 14.29 -13.41 8.52
N GLN A 282 13.39 -12.88 7.70
CA GLN A 282 13.44 -12.95 6.24
C GLN A 282 14.41 -11.88 5.71
N CYS A 283 15.49 -12.31 5.06
CA CYS A 283 16.49 -11.45 4.45
C CYS A 283 16.26 -11.34 2.93
N PRO A 284 15.97 -10.15 2.38
CA PRO A 284 15.84 -9.97 0.93
C PRO A 284 17.12 -10.32 0.18
N GLN A 285 16.99 -10.62 -1.12
CA GLN A 285 18.13 -10.69 -2.04
C GLN A 285 18.82 -9.32 -2.11
N ARG A 286 20.16 -9.30 -2.17
CA ARG A 286 20.92 -8.05 -2.33
C ARG A 286 20.69 -7.52 -3.76
N PRO A 287 20.27 -6.25 -3.92
CA PRO A 287 20.06 -5.66 -5.23
C PRO A 287 21.34 -5.67 -6.06
N LYS A 288 21.20 -5.86 -7.38
CA LYS A 288 22.32 -5.87 -8.33
C LYS A 288 22.68 -4.47 -8.83
N ALA A 289 21.70 -3.57 -8.82
CA ALA A 289 21.86 -2.16 -9.11
C ALA A 289 21.29 -1.36 -7.93
N VAL A 290 22.05 -0.34 -7.50
CA VAL A 290 21.66 0.62 -6.46
C VAL A 290 22.07 1.99 -6.95
N ASN A 291 21.14 2.93 -7.00
CA ASN A 291 21.38 4.30 -7.45
C ASN A 291 20.93 5.26 -6.35
N VAL A 292 21.66 6.37 -6.15
CA VAL A 292 21.25 7.45 -5.25
C VAL A 292 21.30 8.77 -5.98
N ALA A 293 20.15 9.45 -6.02
CA ALA A 293 20.02 10.82 -6.47
C ALA A 293 19.72 11.75 -5.28
N PHE A 294 20.19 13.00 -5.36
CA PHE A 294 20.04 14.02 -4.33
C PHE A 294 19.63 15.34 -4.99
N PHE A 295 18.52 15.91 -4.52
CA PHE A 295 17.80 16.99 -5.19
C PHE A 295 17.65 18.22 -4.30
N GLY A 296 17.61 19.41 -4.92
CA GLY A 296 17.24 20.68 -4.30
C GLY A 296 15.85 21.14 -4.78
N LEU A 297 15.01 21.58 -3.84
CA LEU A 297 13.61 21.93 -4.09
C LEU A 297 13.20 23.22 -3.37
N GLU A 298 12.36 24.01 -4.04
CA GLU A 298 11.91 25.33 -3.57
C GLU A 298 10.90 25.29 -2.41
N SER A 299 10.13 24.20 -2.23
CA SER A 299 9.08 24.13 -1.21
C SER A 299 8.74 22.70 -0.76
N PHE A 300 7.96 22.57 0.32
CA PHE A 300 7.51 21.26 0.80
C PHE A 300 6.49 20.61 -0.14
N GLU A 301 5.64 21.40 -0.80
CA GLU A 301 4.71 20.94 -1.83
C GLU A 301 5.48 20.38 -3.03
N LYS A 302 6.62 20.99 -3.40
CA LYS A 302 7.53 20.43 -4.42
C LYS A 302 8.10 19.08 -4.01
N ALA A 303 8.45 18.89 -2.72
CA ALA A 303 8.86 17.58 -2.21
C ALA A 303 7.72 16.53 -2.23
N GLN A 304 6.47 16.94 -1.93
CA GLN A 304 5.31 16.05 -2.06
C GLN A 304 5.05 15.64 -3.52
N LEU A 305 5.20 16.57 -4.47
CA LEU A 305 5.13 16.28 -5.91
C LEU A 305 6.28 15.35 -6.33
N ALA A 306 7.52 15.62 -5.92
CA ALA A 306 8.68 14.76 -6.22
C ALA A 306 8.48 13.33 -5.69
N PHE A 307 7.91 13.15 -4.49
CA PHE A 307 7.57 11.84 -3.94
C PHE A 307 6.42 11.16 -4.70
N ARG A 308 5.45 11.91 -5.21
CA ARG A 308 4.38 11.39 -6.06
C ARG A 308 4.92 10.89 -7.40
N GLU A 309 5.74 11.69 -8.09
CA GLU A 309 6.33 11.27 -9.37
C GLU A 309 7.35 10.13 -9.16
N ALA A 310 8.11 10.13 -8.06
CA ALA A 310 9.04 9.04 -7.73
C ALA A 310 8.30 7.70 -7.54
N LYS A 311 7.18 7.68 -6.82
CA LYS A 311 6.34 6.47 -6.71
C LYS A 311 5.78 6.02 -8.05
N SER A 312 5.40 6.97 -8.92
CA SER A 312 4.90 6.65 -10.27
C SER A 312 6.01 6.04 -11.15
N HIS A 313 7.11 6.76 -11.38
CA HIS A 313 8.15 6.39 -12.34
C HIS A 313 9.06 5.26 -11.82
N LEU A 314 9.40 5.27 -10.53
CA LEU A 314 10.34 4.30 -9.93
C LEU A 314 9.63 3.08 -9.33
N SER A 315 8.35 3.21 -8.96
CA SER A 315 7.46 2.11 -8.53
C SER A 315 8.17 1.08 -7.62
N GLU A 316 8.42 -0.14 -8.11
CA GLU A 316 8.93 -1.27 -7.35
C GLU A 316 10.44 -1.25 -7.09
N ILE A 317 11.22 -0.40 -7.76
CA ILE A 317 12.67 -0.27 -7.52
C ILE A 317 13.00 0.79 -6.48
N LEU A 318 12.07 1.67 -6.11
CA LEU A 318 12.27 2.65 -5.03
C LEU A 318 12.65 1.94 -3.71
N SER A 319 13.69 2.41 -3.01
CA SER A 319 14.12 1.85 -1.72
C SER A 319 14.21 2.85 -0.58
N ALA A 320 14.43 4.13 -0.86
CA ALA A 320 14.32 5.21 0.11
C ALA A 320 13.82 6.52 -0.54
N PHE A 321 13.08 7.33 0.22
CA PHE A 321 12.79 8.73 -0.11
C PHE A 321 12.83 9.55 1.17
N GLU A 322 13.91 10.32 1.34
CA GLU A 322 14.26 11.03 2.56
C GLU A 322 14.17 12.55 2.35
N LEU A 323 13.42 13.25 3.21
CA LEU A 323 13.31 14.71 3.22
C LEU A 323 14.33 15.33 4.17
N MET A 324 14.91 16.48 3.77
CA MET A 324 15.80 17.29 4.61
C MET A 324 15.53 18.79 4.34
N ASP A 325 15.58 19.64 5.37
CA ASP A 325 15.48 21.10 5.23
C ASP A 325 16.84 21.80 5.06
N GLU A 326 16.85 23.07 4.63
CA GLU A 326 18.06 23.89 4.53
C GLU A 326 18.84 23.89 5.84
N HIS A 327 18.15 24.06 6.97
CA HIS A 327 18.78 24.21 8.26
C HIS A 327 19.55 22.95 8.70
N SER A 328 19.01 21.73 8.51
CA SER A 328 19.75 20.50 8.78
C SER A 328 20.99 20.38 7.90
N GLN A 329 20.89 20.70 6.60
CA GLN A 329 22.03 20.67 5.69
C GLN A 329 23.08 21.76 6.02
N ALA A 330 22.65 22.96 6.42
CA ALA A 330 23.52 24.02 6.92
C ALA A 330 24.26 23.60 8.20
N LEU A 331 23.60 22.88 9.11
CA LEU A 331 24.22 22.37 10.34
C LEU A 331 25.20 21.21 10.06
N VAL A 332 24.85 20.27 9.17
CA VAL A 332 25.77 19.21 8.71
C VAL A 332 27.01 19.83 8.06
N HIS A 333 26.85 20.81 7.17
CA HIS A 333 27.98 21.54 6.58
C HIS A 333 28.79 22.29 7.66
N ARG A 334 28.13 22.95 8.62
CA ARG A 334 28.78 23.73 9.68
C ARG A 334 29.66 22.85 10.57
N VAL A 335 29.26 21.61 10.86
CA VAL A 335 30.03 20.67 11.70
C VAL A 335 31.08 19.92 10.88
N THR A 336 30.70 19.27 9.78
CA THR A 336 31.60 18.39 9.00
C THR A 336 32.63 19.14 8.16
N LYS A 337 32.29 20.36 7.70
CA LYS A 337 33.00 21.12 6.65
C LYS A 337 33.08 20.42 5.27
N ASN A 338 32.27 19.38 5.04
CA ASN A 338 32.21 18.71 3.74
C ASN A 338 31.68 19.66 2.64
N LYS A 339 32.15 19.50 1.38
CA LYS A 339 31.55 20.20 0.22
C LYS A 339 30.10 19.75 0.09
N ARG A 340 29.16 20.70 0.00
CA ARG A 340 27.74 20.43 -0.29
C ARG A 340 27.61 19.63 -1.62
N PRO A 341 26.58 18.76 -1.76
CA PRO A 341 26.37 17.99 -2.99
C PRO A 341 26.03 18.85 -4.21
N LEU A 342 25.22 19.90 -3.99
CA LEU A 342 24.79 20.90 -4.96
C LEU A 342 25.57 22.21 -4.73
N GLU A 343 25.57 23.11 -5.72
CA GLU A 343 26.35 24.36 -5.64
C GLU A 343 25.62 25.48 -4.89
N ASP A 344 24.31 25.62 -5.11
CA ASP A 344 23.43 26.59 -4.44
C ASP A 344 22.82 26.04 -3.13
N SER A 345 21.97 26.85 -2.48
CA SER A 345 21.20 26.45 -1.30
C SER A 345 19.70 26.46 -1.58
N TYR A 346 19.03 25.34 -1.28
CA TYR A 346 17.60 25.15 -1.46
C TYR A 346 16.86 25.06 -0.12
N PRO A 347 15.61 25.56 -0.01
CA PRO A 347 14.80 25.43 1.21
C PRO A 347 14.60 23.97 1.65
N PHE A 348 14.46 23.06 0.69
CA PHE A 348 14.33 21.62 0.91
C PHE A 348 15.27 20.84 0.00
N TYR A 349 15.58 19.63 0.46
CA TYR A 349 16.31 18.62 -0.28
C TYR A 349 15.61 17.27 -0.13
N CYS A 350 15.74 16.40 -1.13
CA CYS A 350 15.45 14.99 -0.91
C CYS A 350 16.53 14.07 -1.49
N LEU A 351 16.72 12.93 -0.81
CA LEU A 351 17.57 11.83 -1.25
C LEU A 351 16.65 10.67 -1.66
N VAL A 352 16.85 10.19 -2.88
CA VAL A 352 16.09 9.08 -3.47
C VAL A 352 17.05 7.93 -3.75
N GLU A 353 16.81 6.77 -3.14
CA GLU A 353 17.54 5.54 -3.43
C GLU A 353 16.65 4.61 -4.25
N THR A 354 17.21 3.99 -5.30
CA THR A 354 16.62 2.81 -5.94
C THR A 354 17.49 1.58 -5.70
N SER A 355 16.85 0.42 -5.64
CA SER A 355 17.43 -0.91 -5.47
C SER A 355 16.68 -1.90 -6.36
N GLY A 356 17.32 -2.38 -7.42
CA GLY A 356 16.71 -3.28 -8.40
C GLY A 356 17.60 -4.41 -8.87
N SER A 357 17.19 -5.05 -9.96
CA SER A 357 17.75 -6.34 -10.44
C SER A 357 18.49 -6.24 -11.78
N ASN A 358 18.34 -5.13 -12.49
CA ASN A 358 18.98 -4.85 -13.78
C ASN A 358 19.37 -3.37 -13.81
N SER A 359 20.66 -3.07 -13.98
CA SER A 359 21.20 -1.71 -14.07
C SER A 359 20.51 -0.86 -15.15
N ASP A 360 20.13 -1.49 -16.26
CA ASP A 360 19.76 -0.78 -17.47
C ASP A 360 18.31 -0.31 -17.35
N HIS A 361 17.41 -1.20 -16.91
CA HIS A 361 16.01 -0.85 -16.59
C HIS A 361 15.93 0.14 -15.41
N ASP A 362 16.76 -0.04 -14.38
CA ASP A 362 16.82 0.87 -13.23
C ASP A 362 17.27 2.28 -13.67
N SER A 363 18.22 2.37 -14.61
CA SER A 363 18.71 3.62 -15.19
C SER A 363 17.68 4.29 -16.10
N GLU A 364 16.97 3.53 -16.94
CA GLU A 364 15.89 4.03 -17.79
C GLU A 364 14.74 4.63 -16.94
N LYS A 365 14.30 3.93 -15.90
CA LYS A 365 13.31 4.45 -14.94
C LYS A 365 13.79 5.72 -14.24
N LEU A 366 15.05 5.73 -13.80
CA LEU A 366 15.64 6.88 -13.11
C LEU A 366 15.81 8.09 -14.04
N GLN A 367 16.21 7.88 -15.30
CA GLN A 367 16.30 8.94 -16.31
C GLN A 367 14.90 9.50 -16.63
N ALA A 368 13.90 8.65 -16.86
CA ALA A 368 12.52 9.09 -17.13
C ALA A 368 11.90 9.85 -15.94
N PHE A 369 12.27 9.50 -14.70
CA PHE A 369 11.92 10.27 -13.50
C PHE A 369 12.64 11.63 -13.47
N LEU A 370 13.96 11.65 -13.71
CA LEU A 370 14.79 12.86 -13.71
C LEU A 370 14.34 13.88 -14.76
N GLU A 371 14.10 13.44 -16.00
CA GLU A 371 13.64 14.30 -17.09
C GLU A 371 12.29 14.94 -16.74
N ASP A 372 11.35 14.15 -16.21
CA ASP A 372 10.01 14.60 -15.84
C ASP A 372 9.99 15.62 -14.70
N VAL A 373 10.70 15.36 -13.58
CA VAL A 373 10.73 16.29 -12.44
C VAL A 373 11.50 17.57 -12.73
N MET A 374 12.43 17.55 -13.70
CA MET A 374 13.14 18.74 -14.17
C MET A 374 12.29 19.52 -15.20
N GLU A 375 11.63 18.88 -16.16
CA GLU A 375 10.76 19.57 -17.14
C GLU A 375 9.52 20.21 -16.48
N LYS A 376 8.91 19.51 -15.50
CA LYS A 376 7.83 20.08 -14.67
C LYS A 376 8.32 21.15 -13.69
N GLY A 377 9.63 21.38 -13.57
CA GLY A 377 10.24 22.28 -12.59
C GLY A 377 9.87 21.91 -11.15
N ILE A 378 9.74 20.61 -10.85
CA ILE A 378 9.47 20.09 -9.50
C ILE A 378 10.77 20.11 -8.68
N VAL A 379 11.87 19.71 -9.32
CA VAL A 379 13.24 19.82 -8.81
C VAL A 379 13.90 21.04 -9.47
N THR A 380 14.72 21.78 -8.71
CA THR A 380 15.44 22.97 -9.20
C THR A 380 16.89 22.64 -9.60
N ASP A 381 17.55 21.74 -8.88
CA ASP A 381 18.87 21.17 -9.20
C ASP A 381 19.01 19.75 -8.62
N GLY A 382 19.90 18.94 -9.16
CA GLY A 382 20.06 17.54 -8.77
C GLY A 382 21.37 16.89 -9.19
N THR A 383 21.85 15.96 -8.35
CA THR A 383 23.04 15.15 -8.63
C THR A 383 22.76 13.66 -8.46
N LEU A 384 23.37 12.84 -9.31
CA LEU A 384 23.25 11.39 -9.33
C LEU A 384 24.63 10.77 -9.08
N ALA A 385 24.75 9.95 -8.03
CA ALA A 385 26.00 9.28 -7.70
C ALA A 385 26.43 8.33 -8.82
N GLN A 386 27.68 8.48 -9.27
CA GLN A 386 28.26 7.67 -10.35
C GLN A 386 29.00 6.41 -9.83
N ASP A 387 29.25 6.32 -8.52
CA ASP A 387 29.98 5.21 -7.90
C ASP A 387 29.61 5.04 -6.41
N GLU A 388 30.03 3.92 -5.81
CA GLU A 388 29.72 3.55 -4.41
C GLU A 388 30.26 4.55 -3.37
N THR A 389 31.36 5.25 -3.69
CA THR A 389 31.93 6.32 -2.84
C THR A 389 31.01 7.54 -2.85
N GLN A 390 30.47 7.89 -4.02
CA GLN A 390 29.50 8.97 -4.16
C GLN A 390 28.16 8.61 -3.50
N ILE A 391 27.67 7.38 -3.64
CA ILE A 391 26.49 6.87 -2.92
C ILE A 391 26.64 7.06 -1.41
N LYS A 392 27.78 6.64 -0.84
CA LYS A 392 28.09 6.83 0.59
C LYS A 392 28.24 8.30 0.96
N ALA A 393 28.83 9.13 0.10
CA ALA A 393 28.98 10.56 0.33
C ALA A 393 27.63 11.29 0.37
N LEU A 394 26.67 10.93 -0.49
CA LEU A 394 25.30 11.47 -0.46
C LEU A 394 24.53 10.99 0.77
N TRP A 395 24.55 9.69 1.07
CA TRP A 395 23.90 9.14 2.27
C TRP A 395 24.43 9.76 3.57
N ALA A 396 25.72 10.11 3.66
CA ALA A 396 26.30 10.77 4.82
C ALA A 396 25.68 12.16 5.13
N TRP A 397 25.12 12.88 4.14
CA TRP A 397 24.38 14.13 4.38
C TRP A 397 23.01 13.92 5.05
N ARG A 398 22.45 12.70 4.97
CA ARG A 398 21.18 12.30 5.59
C ARG A 398 21.38 11.55 6.90
N GLU A 399 22.34 10.63 6.97
CA GLU A 399 22.67 9.89 8.20
C GLU A 399 23.36 10.82 9.22
N GLY A 400 24.25 11.71 8.78
CA GLY A 400 25.05 12.59 9.64
C GLY A 400 24.28 13.71 10.35
N ILE A 401 23.00 13.94 10.03
CA ILE A 401 22.18 15.01 10.65
C ILE A 401 22.07 14.78 12.18
N ALA A 402 21.80 13.55 12.59
CA ALA A 402 21.59 13.23 14.01
C ALA A 402 22.84 13.47 14.87
N GLU A 403 24.03 13.20 14.31
CA GLU A 403 25.34 13.46 14.93
C GLU A 403 25.69 14.96 14.89
N ALA A 404 25.53 15.62 13.74
CA ALA A 404 25.81 17.05 13.57
C ALA A 404 25.00 17.92 14.54
N LEU A 405 23.74 17.57 14.81
CA LEU A 405 22.91 18.24 15.82
C LEU A 405 23.45 18.04 17.25
N GLY A 406 24.01 16.87 17.56
CA GLY A 406 24.59 16.55 18.87
C GLY A 406 25.90 17.29 19.16
N HIS A 407 26.65 17.68 18.14
CA HIS A 407 27.85 18.52 18.27
C HIS A 407 27.58 19.97 18.71
N LEU A 408 26.32 20.38 18.83
CA LEU A 408 25.93 21.77 19.11
C LEU A 408 25.52 22.01 20.58
N GLY A 409 25.42 20.95 21.39
CA GLY A 409 25.00 21.01 22.79
C GLY A 409 23.89 20.01 23.11
N GLY A 410 22.73 20.53 23.50
CA GLY A 410 21.50 19.75 23.69
C GLY A 410 20.71 19.58 22.39
N VAL A 411 19.87 18.54 22.33
CA VAL A 411 18.87 18.38 21.28
C VAL A 411 17.58 17.85 21.89
N TYR A 412 16.47 18.56 21.70
CA TYR A 412 15.14 18.02 21.94
C TYR A 412 14.70 17.27 20.68
N LYS A 413 14.54 15.95 20.80
CA LYS A 413 14.23 15.05 19.67
C LYS A 413 12.80 14.57 19.74
N TYR A 414 12.04 14.86 18.70
CA TYR A 414 10.71 14.30 18.43
C TYR A 414 10.80 13.49 17.14
N ASP A 415 10.13 12.34 17.15
CA ASP A 415 10.09 11.33 16.09
C ASP A 415 8.61 10.93 16.04
N VAL A 416 7.93 11.26 14.95
CA VAL A 416 6.47 11.41 14.93
C VAL A 416 5.87 11.04 13.57
N SER A 417 4.78 10.29 13.58
CA SER A 417 4.00 9.97 12.37
C SER A 417 2.80 10.92 12.27
N ILE A 418 2.71 11.69 11.19
CA ILE A 418 1.67 12.72 10.99
C ILE A 418 1.22 12.75 9.52
N PRO A 419 0.04 13.31 9.17
CA PRO A 419 -0.43 13.37 7.79
C PRO A 419 0.59 14.03 6.87
N LEU A 420 0.92 13.35 5.76
CA LEU A 420 2.03 13.74 4.88
C LEU A 420 1.87 15.16 4.32
N GLU A 421 0.64 15.57 4.00
CA GLU A 421 0.26 16.90 3.54
C GLU A 421 0.67 18.03 4.49
N GLU A 422 0.64 17.78 5.81
CA GLU A 422 0.98 18.74 6.86
C GLU A 422 2.34 18.45 7.52
N MET A 423 3.12 17.47 7.02
CA MET A 423 4.26 16.92 7.78
C MET A 423 5.28 17.99 8.19
N TYR A 424 5.61 18.93 7.30
CA TYR A 424 6.58 19.99 7.63
C TYR A 424 5.97 21.17 8.40
N GLN A 425 4.64 21.35 8.40
CA GLN A 425 3.97 22.46 9.12
C GLN A 425 4.27 22.44 10.63
N LEU A 426 4.48 21.26 11.22
CA LEU A 426 4.91 21.12 12.62
C LEU A 426 6.28 21.79 12.89
N VAL A 427 7.18 21.78 11.91
CA VAL A 427 8.52 22.37 12.03
C VAL A 427 8.42 23.89 12.03
N ASP A 428 7.64 24.45 11.10
CA ASP A 428 7.43 25.89 10.97
C ASP A 428 6.64 26.47 12.16
N ASP A 429 5.56 25.79 12.57
CA ASP A 429 4.80 26.14 13.79
C ASP A 429 5.68 26.09 15.04
N THR A 430 6.59 25.12 15.14
CA THR A 430 7.56 25.01 16.25
C THR A 430 8.59 26.13 16.19
N ARG A 431 9.11 26.46 15.01
CA ARG A 431 10.11 27.54 14.82
C ARG A 431 9.52 28.89 15.20
N ALA A 432 8.37 29.25 14.64
CA ALA A 432 7.67 30.50 14.96
C ALA A 432 7.31 30.62 16.44
N ARG A 433 6.98 29.49 17.10
CA ARG A 433 6.67 29.45 18.55
C ARG A 433 7.92 29.65 19.43
N ILE A 434 9.07 29.11 19.05
CA ILE A 434 10.36 29.32 19.74
C ILE A 434 10.87 30.76 19.53
N GLU A 435 10.68 31.32 18.33
CA GLU A 435 10.98 32.72 18.01
C GLU A 435 10.11 33.69 18.81
N ALA A 436 8.79 33.47 18.85
CA ALA A 436 7.86 34.27 19.65
C ALA A 436 8.12 34.20 21.17
N ALA A 437 8.79 33.13 21.64
CA ALA A 437 9.26 33.01 23.02
C ALA A 437 10.61 33.71 23.28
N GLY A 438 11.27 34.25 22.26
CA GLY A 438 12.60 34.87 22.36
C GLY A 438 13.73 33.87 22.63
N LEU A 439 13.57 32.59 22.24
CA LEU A 439 14.51 31.53 22.60
C LEU A 439 15.46 31.10 21.47
N LEU A 440 15.23 31.53 20.22
CA LEU A 440 16.11 31.30 19.06
C LEU A 440 17.08 32.48 18.86
N GLY A 441 18.37 32.21 18.63
CA GLY A 441 19.33 33.23 18.21
C GLY A 441 20.80 32.83 18.32
N ASP A 442 21.69 33.73 17.92
CA ASP A 442 23.14 33.48 17.83
C ASP A 442 23.92 33.75 19.14
N THR A 443 23.32 34.41 20.13
CA THR A 443 23.94 34.71 21.44
C THR A 443 23.68 33.62 22.49
N GLU A 444 24.45 33.63 23.59
CA GLU A 444 24.26 32.72 24.73
C GLU A 444 22.96 32.95 25.53
N GLU A 445 22.30 34.10 25.36
CA GLU A 445 21.01 34.41 26.00
C GLU A 445 19.86 33.59 25.41
N HIS A 446 20.00 33.21 24.13
CA HIS A 446 19.07 32.36 23.40
C HIS A 446 19.55 30.89 23.47
N PRO A 447 18.84 29.99 24.17
CA PRO A 447 19.28 28.61 24.29
C PRO A 447 19.18 27.84 22.97
N VAL A 448 18.23 28.18 22.08
CA VAL A 448 18.00 27.48 20.81
C VAL A 448 18.89 28.02 19.70
N VAL A 449 19.49 27.08 18.96
CA VAL A 449 20.40 27.31 17.83
C VAL A 449 19.66 27.12 16.50
N SER A 450 18.75 26.14 16.41
CA SER A 450 17.88 25.93 15.24
C SER A 450 16.71 24.98 15.55
N VAL A 451 15.64 25.10 14.76
CA VAL A 451 14.52 24.15 14.68
C VAL A 451 14.54 23.55 13.28
N VAL A 452 14.80 22.23 13.19
CA VAL A 452 15.00 21.52 11.92
C VAL A 452 14.03 20.34 11.74
N GLY A 453 13.69 20.06 10.49
CA GLY A 453 12.87 18.94 10.07
C GLY A 453 13.51 18.12 8.95
N TYR A 454 13.61 16.82 9.17
CA TYR A 454 14.08 15.82 8.20
C TYR A 454 13.40 14.49 8.50
N GLY A 455 13.44 13.53 7.58
CA GLY A 455 12.94 12.18 7.86
C GLY A 455 12.42 11.40 6.65
N HIS A 456 11.67 10.36 6.97
CA HIS A 456 11.23 9.31 6.06
C HIS A 456 9.92 9.74 5.41
N MET A 457 10.01 10.36 4.23
CA MET A 457 8.81 10.83 3.52
C MET A 457 7.97 9.66 2.98
N GLY A 458 8.60 8.49 2.80
CA GLY A 458 7.99 7.24 2.37
C GLY A 458 6.85 6.73 3.25
N ASP A 459 7.00 6.85 4.58
CA ASP A 459 6.10 6.34 5.61
C ASP A 459 5.50 7.45 6.50
N SER A 460 5.83 8.71 6.21
CA SER A 460 5.38 9.92 6.92
C SER A 460 5.94 10.07 8.36
N ASN A 461 7.16 9.57 8.63
CA ASN A 461 7.90 9.88 9.86
C ASN A 461 8.76 11.16 9.76
N LEU A 462 8.48 12.14 10.64
CA LEU A 462 9.27 13.35 10.81
C LEU A 462 10.16 13.28 12.07
N HIS A 463 11.46 13.52 11.90
CA HIS A 463 12.41 13.78 12.97
C HIS A 463 12.51 15.29 13.26
N LEU A 464 11.51 15.85 13.94
CA LEU A 464 11.56 17.23 14.45
C LEU A 464 12.64 17.35 15.53
N ASN A 465 13.68 18.14 15.26
CA ASN A 465 14.80 18.34 16.18
C ASN A 465 14.97 19.83 16.52
N VAL A 466 14.98 20.16 17.81
CA VAL A 466 15.32 21.50 18.31
C VAL A 466 16.71 21.44 18.92
N SER A 467 17.70 21.99 18.23
CA SER A 467 19.10 22.02 18.67
C SER A 467 19.36 23.23 19.57
N THR A 468 20.03 23.01 20.70
CA THR A 468 20.25 24.02 21.73
C THR A 468 21.70 24.01 22.23
N ARG A 469 22.21 25.16 22.69
CA ARG A 469 23.56 25.26 23.31
C ARG A 469 23.67 24.41 24.58
N TYR A 470 22.58 24.35 25.32
CA TYR A 470 22.38 23.60 26.56
C TYR A 470 20.90 23.24 26.71
N PHE A 471 20.56 22.27 27.56
CA PHE A 471 19.17 21.99 27.91
C PHE A 471 18.63 23.09 28.84
N ASP A 472 17.44 23.62 28.53
CA ASP A 472 16.82 24.75 29.23
C ASP A 472 15.32 24.47 29.45
N GLU A 473 14.87 24.62 30.71
CA GLU A 473 13.48 24.37 31.10
C GLU A 473 12.48 25.31 30.38
N ARG A 474 12.93 26.50 29.96
CA ARG A 474 12.14 27.45 29.13
C ARG A 474 11.81 26.84 27.77
N VAL A 475 12.76 26.13 27.15
CA VAL A 475 12.55 25.44 25.87
C VAL A 475 11.61 24.25 26.04
N GLU A 476 11.83 23.44 27.08
CA GLU A 476 10.97 22.28 27.38
C GLU A 476 9.50 22.68 27.61
N LYS A 477 9.26 23.79 28.33
CA LYS A 477 7.92 24.36 28.56
C LYS A 477 7.25 24.98 27.33
N VAL A 478 8.03 25.37 26.31
CA VAL A 478 7.47 25.86 25.04
C VAL A 478 7.09 24.69 24.13
N LEU A 479 7.89 23.61 24.12
CA LEU A 479 7.68 22.43 23.27
C LEU A 479 6.67 21.43 23.85
N GLU A 480 6.66 21.20 25.16
CA GLU A 480 5.76 20.24 25.82
C GLU A 480 4.72 21.00 26.67
N PRO A 481 3.40 20.75 26.50
CA PRO A 481 2.77 19.70 25.70
C PRO A 481 2.52 20.04 24.22
N PHE A 482 2.86 21.26 23.76
CA PHE A 482 2.50 21.80 22.44
C PHE A 482 2.69 20.82 21.26
N VAL A 483 3.86 20.20 21.12
CA VAL A 483 4.16 19.25 20.03
C VAL A 483 3.21 18.05 20.08
N TYR A 484 2.98 17.48 21.26
CA TYR A 484 2.07 16.33 21.42
C TYR A 484 0.60 16.70 21.17
N GLU A 485 0.17 17.90 21.56
CA GLU A 485 -1.16 18.43 21.24
C GLU A 485 -1.36 18.69 19.74
N TRP A 486 -0.31 19.16 19.05
CA TRP A 486 -0.31 19.39 17.60
C TRP A 486 -0.52 18.07 16.84
N ILE A 487 0.15 17.00 17.28
CA ILE A 487 0.07 15.64 16.73
C ILE A 487 -1.30 15.01 17.03
N ALA A 488 -1.79 15.13 18.27
CA ALA A 488 -3.06 14.54 18.70
C ALA A 488 -4.27 15.11 17.92
N LYS A 489 -4.26 16.41 17.60
CA LYS A 489 -5.29 17.05 16.75
C LYS A 489 -5.40 16.42 15.35
N ARG A 490 -4.30 15.81 14.87
CA ARG A 490 -4.18 15.16 13.56
C ARG A 490 -4.17 13.63 13.64
N GLN A 491 -4.52 13.08 14.82
CA GLN A 491 -4.57 11.63 15.09
C GLN A 491 -3.23 10.90 14.87
N GLY A 492 -2.11 11.64 14.91
CA GLY A 492 -0.77 11.11 14.64
C GLY A 492 -0.14 10.35 15.82
N SER A 493 1.03 9.76 15.56
CA SER A 493 1.83 9.08 16.58
C SER A 493 2.91 10.00 17.15
N ILE A 494 2.97 10.13 18.48
CA ILE A 494 4.06 10.82 19.18
C ILE A 494 5.39 10.03 19.20
N SER A 495 5.39 8.80 18.70
CA SER A 495 6.58 7.98 18.44
C SER A 495 6.34 7.12 17.21
N ALA A 496 7.17 7.29 16.18
CA ALA A 496 7.09 6.49 14.97
C ALA A 496 7.96 5.23 15.12
N GLU A 497 9.23 5.42 15.50
CA GLU A 497 10.23 4.35 15.54
C GLU A 497 10.99 4.25 16.86
N HIS A 498 11.16 5.36 17.59
CA HIS A 498 12.07 5.38 18.74
C HIS A 498 11.50 4.74 20.03
N GLY A 499 10.30 4.15 19.99
CA GLY A 499 9.63 3.57 21.17
C GLY A 499 9.11 4.63 22.16
N LEU A 500 8.67 4.22 23.34
CA LEU A 500 8.16 5.10 24.39
C LEU A 500 9.17 5.34 25.51
N GLY A 501 9.88 4.29 25.92
CA GLY A 501 10.88 4.26 26.99
C GLY A 501 10.43 4.95 28.28
N LEU A 502 11.36 5.68 28.88
CA LEU A 502 11.07 6.58 29.99
C LEU A 502 10.49 7.92 29.48
N ALA A 503 11.03 8.41 28.35
CA ALA A 503 10.78 9.76 27.85
C ALA A 503 9.31 10.04 27.49
N LYS A 504 8.69 9.18 26.67
CA LYS A 504 7.36 9.42 26.09
C LYS A 504 6.24 8.68 26.84
N LYS A 505 6.54 7.82 27.82
CA LYS A 505 5.57 7.04 28.61
C LYS A 505 4.44 7.87 29.23
N LYS A 506 4.74 9.05 29.76
CA LYS A 506 3.73 9.98 30.33
C LYS A 506 2.80 10.59 29.27
N PHE A 507 3.19 10.57 28.00
CA PHE A 507 2.51 11.23 26.89
C PHE A 507 1.71 10.27 25.98
N ILE A 508 1.75 8.95 26.22
CA ILE A 508 1.07 7.94 25.41
C ILE A 508 -0.42 8.23 25.12
N GLY A 509 -1.09 8.96 26.03
CA GLY A 509 -2.48 9.38 25.88
C GLY A 509 -2.77 10.29 24.67
N TYR A 510 -1.77 10.98 24.13
CA TYR A 510 -1.92 11.82 22.93
C TYR A 510 -2.08 11.01 21.62
N SER A 511 -1.71 9.72 21.60
CA SER A 511 -1.88 8.83 20.43
C SER A 511 -2.63 7.54 20.73
N ARG A 512 -2.88 7.18 22.00
CA ARG A 512 -3.59 5.95 22.40
C ARG A 512 -4.62 6.26 23.51
N ASN A 513 -5.88 5.92 23.26
CA ASN A 513 -6.95 6.09 24.25
C ASN A 513 -6.78 5.18 25.48
N GLU A 514 -7.54 5.46 26.54
CA GLU A 514 -7.49 4.71 27.80
C GLU A 514 -7.72 3.20 27.65
N THR A 515 -8.50 2.77 26.65
CA THR A 515 -8.77 1.34 26.40
C THR A 515 -7.52 0.64 25.87
N MET A 516 -6.84 1.23 24.89
CA MET A 516 -5.58 0.67 24.37
C MET A 516 -4.50 0.63 25.44
N VAL A 517 -4.34 1.72 26.22
CA VAL A 517 -3.41 1.77 27.35
C VAL A 517 -3.80 0.78 28.46
N GLY A 518 -5.09 0.51 28.64
CA GLY A 518 -5.63 -0.50 29.54
C GLY A 518 -5.28 -1.93 29.12
N LEU A 519 -5.40 -2.25 27.83
CA LEU A 519 -5.01 -3.54 27.26
C LEU A 519 -3.50 -3.77 27.36
N MET A 520 -2.67 -2.77 27.03
CA MET A 520 -1.22 -2.83 27.22
C MET A 520 -0.85 -3.13 28.68
N LYS A 521 -1.53 -2.50 29.65
CA LYS A 521 -1.36 -2.79 31.07
C LYS A 521 -1.82 -4.20 31.45
N GLN A 522 -2.89 -4.74 30.84
CA GLN A 522 -3.32 -6.12 31.08
C GLN A 522 -2.29 -7.13 30.59
N ILE A 523 -1.72 -6.94 29.40
CA ILE A 523 -0.64 -7.77 28.85
C ILE A 523 0.60 -7.70 29.75
N LYS A 524 1.06 -6.48 30.12
CA LYS A 524 2.18 -6.31 31.06
C LYS A 524 1.95 -7.02 32.40
N ASN A 525 0.75 -6.93 33.00
CA ASN A 525 0.43 -7.60 34.26
C ASN A 525 0.32 -9.15 34.13
N LEU A 526 0.08 -9.67 32.93
CA LEU A 526 0.02 -11.12 32.65
C LEU A 526 1.43 -11.71 32.53
N TYR A 527 2.33 -11.02 31.82
CA TYR A 527 3.71 -11.47 31.58
C TYR A 527 4.66 -11.09 32.74
N ASP A 528 4.42 -9.96 33.40
CA ASP A 528 5.15 -9.51 34.60
C ASP A 528 4.15 -9.20 35.74
N PRO A 529 3.68 -10.22 36.47
CA PRO A 529 2.83 -10.02 37.65
C PRO A 529 3.59 -9.40 38.82
N ALA A 530 4.93 -9.52 38.87
CA ALA A 530 5.76 -8.91 39.91
C ALA A 530 5.70 -7.38 39.85
N SER A 531 5.49 -6.78 38.67
CA SER A 531 5.31 -5.33 38.50
C SER A 531 4.02 -4.76 39.13
N ARG A 532 3.04 -5.59 39.49
CA ARG A 532 1.68 -5.15 39.89
C ARG A 532 1.62 -4.44 41.28
N PRO A 533 1.12 -3.20 41.39
CA PRO A 533 0.86 -2.57 42.69
C PRO A 533 -0.21 -3.35 43.46
N ILE A 534 0.08 -3.71 44.71
CA ILE A 534 -0.75 -4.60 45.52
C ILE A 534 -2.05 -3.89 45.93
N ARG A 535 -3.17 -4.27 45.29
CA ARG A 535 -4.48 -4.30 45.96
C ARG A 535 -4.67 -5.67 46.60
N ALA A 536 -5.34 -5.69 47.76
CA ALA A 536 -5.30 -6.76 48.75
C ALA A 536 -5.48 -8.18 48.19
N ARG A 537 -4.76 -9.15 48.79
CA ARG A 537 -5.09 -10.57 48.70
C ARG A 537 -6.50 -10.80 49.26
N GLN A 538 -7.35 -11.51 48.53
CA GLN A 538 -8.42 -12.32 49.11
C GLN A 538 -8.77 -13.47 48.16
N HIS A 539 -9.36 -14.53 48.71
CA HIS A 539 -9.57 -15.81 48.04
C HIS A 539 -10.95 -15.92 47.38
N GLU A 540 -11.04 -16.89 46.46
CA GLU A 540 -12.25 -17.59 45.98
C GLU A 540 -13.25 -16.85 45.07
N PRO A 541 -14.10 -17.60 44.31
CA PRO A 541 -14.76 -17.09 43.12
C PRO A 541 -16.29 -17.05 43.20
N THR A 542 -16.89 -15.89 42.91
CA THR A 542 -18.32 -15.77 42.56
C THR A 542 -18.53 -14.74 41.45
N ALA A 543 -19.60 -14.92 40.67
CA ALA A 543 -19.89 -14.16 39.46
C ALA A 543 -20.86 -12.96 39.69
N VAL A 544 -21.41 -12.43 38.59
CA VAL A 544 -22.50 -11.43 38.47
C VAL A 544 -22.05 -9.96 38.31
N TRP A 545 -22.87 -9.20 37.57
CA TRP A 545 -22.57 -7.92 36.90
C TRP A 545 -23.41 -6.74 37.45
N ARG A 546 -22.93 -5.50 37.17
CA ARG A 546 -23.61 -4.18 37.33
C ARG A 546 -23.75 -3.70 38.81
N LYS A 547 -23.93 -2.40 39.13
CA LYS A 547 -24.37 -1.23 38.32
C LYS A 547 -23.92 0.12 38.91
N ARG A 548 -23.64 1.13 38.05
CA ARG A 548 -23.74 2.60 38.25
C ARG A 548 -23.02 3.30 39.44
N LEU A 549 -22.27 4.36 39.08
CA LEU A 549 -22.65 5.74 39.42
C LEU A 549 -22.26 6.69 38.25
N LYS A 550 -22.65 7.97 38.28
CA LYS A 550 -22.49 8.96 37.19
C LYS A 550 -21.57 10.14 37.61
N PRO A 551 -21.02 10.92 36.67
CA PRO A 551 -20.11 12.04 36.98
C PRO A 551 -20.86 13.27 37.50
N ALA A 552 -20.10 14.19 38.12
CA ALA A 552 -20.57 15.50 38.56
C ALA A 552 -19.95 16.62 37.71
N LEU A 553 -20.77 17.62 37.37
CA LEU A 553 -20.38 18.87 36.70
C LEU A 553 -21.18 20.03 37.31
N CYS A 554 -20.48 21.06 37.78
CA CYS A 554 -20.96 22.41 38.06
C CYS A 554 -19.71 23.30 38.27
N GLY A 555 -19.62 24.55 37.82
CA GLY A 555 -20.56 25.30 36.98
C GLY A 555 -20.63 26.78 37.37
N MET A 556 -20.33 27.69 36.45
CA MET A 556 -20.69 29.12 36.53
C MET A 556 -21.10 29.64 35.15
N GLY A 557 -22.04 30.59 35.13
CA GLY A 557 -22.75 31.04 33.93
C GLY A 557 -22.37 32.45 33.43
N PRO A 558 -23.06 32.92 32.37
CA PRO A 558 -22.67 34.11 31.59
C PRO A 558 -23.49 35.38 31.93
N PRO A 559 -23.11 36.53 31.35
CA PRO A 559 -24.02 37.60 30.94
C PRO A 559 -24.20 37.65 29.40
N SER A 560 -25.22 38.38 28.93
CA SER A 560 -25.77 38.30 27.57
C SER A 560 -25.82 39.64 26.82
N ASP A 561 -25.85 39.55 25.49
CA ASP A 561 -26.46 40.46 24.48
C ASP A 561 -26.32 41.99 24.58
N LEU A 562 -25.84 42.61 23.49
CA LEU A 562 -26.70 43.34 22.53
C LEU A 562 -25.91 43.83 21.28
N GLN A 563 -26.61 43.98 20.16
CA GLN A 563 -26.11 44.49 18.86
C GLN A 563 -26.55 45.96 18.64
N PRO A 564 -26.56 46.54 17.40
CA PRO A 564 -25.57 46.59 16.30
C PRO A 564 -25.19 48.05 15.92
N TYR A 565 -24.36 48.31 14.88
CA TYR A 565 -24.74 49.08 13.66
C TYR A 565 -23.59 49.48 12.68
N ARG A 566 -23.91 49.43 11.36
CA ARG A 566 -23.42 50.21 10.19
C ARG A 566 -21.91 50.44 9.90
N ALA A 567 -21.55 50.07 8.66
CA ALA A 567 -20.58 50.81 7.84
C ALA A 567 -21.25 52.03 7.13
N PRO A 568 -20.46 52.95 6.54
CA PRO A 568 -20.77 53.37 5.16
C PRO A 568 -19.55 53.58 4.24
N TYR A 569 -19.81 53.59 2.93
CA TYR A 569 -18.92 54.04 1.84
C TYR A 569 -18.75 55.57 1.83
N PHE A 570 -17.68 56.12 1.21
CA PHE A 570 -17.75 56.81 -0.10
C PHE A 570 -16.37 57.19 -0.68
N ALA A 571 -16.32 57.64 -1.94
CA ALA A 571 -15.15 57.50 -2.83
C ALA A 571 -14.67 58.80 -3.55
N ARG A 572 -13.51 58.68 -4.22
CA ARG A 572 -12.98 59.46 -5.38
C ARG A 572 -12.52 60.93 -5.17
N LYS A 573 -11.30 61.23 -5.67
CA LYS A 573 -11.11 61.98 -6.94
C LYS A 573 -9.69 61.80 -7.54
N VAL A 574 -9.43 62.46 -8.68
CA VAL A 574 -8.37 62.14 -9.66
C VAL A 574 -7.63 63.40 -10.15
N SER A 575 -6.31 63.31 -10.38
CA SER A 575 -5.56 64.15 -11.33
C SER A 575 -4.20 63.54 -11.74
N THR A 576 -3.67 63.97 -12.90
CA THR A 576 -2.38 63.58 -13.53
C THR A 576 -1.35 64.74 -13.40
N ILE A 577 -0.04 64.70 -13.71
CA ILE A 577 0.75 64.25 -14.90
C ILE A 577 2.24 63.95 -14.50
N LYS A 578 3.03 63.31 -15.39
CA LYS A 578 4.51 62.99 -15.37
C LYS A 578 5.44 64.23 -15.62
N PRO A 579 6.82 64.21 -15.73
CA PRO A 579 7.76 63.10 -16.06
C PRO A 579 9.20 63.11 -15.42
N SER A 580 10.15 62.34 -16.03
CA SER A 580 11.63 62.21 -15.83
C SER A 580 12.09 61.30 -14.65
N LEU A 581 12.77 60.15 -14.90
CA LEU A 581 14.21 59.87 -15.20
C LEU A 581 15.12 60.00 -13.95
N ALA A 582 15.97 59.04 -13.56
CA ALA A 582 16.24 57.63 -13.97
C ALA A 582 16.92 56.90 -12.76
N GLY A 583 17.27 55.60 -12.72
CA GLY A 583 17.30 54.48 -13.69
C GLY A 583 17.31 53.13 -12.92
N VAL A 584 18.20 52.13 -13.05
CA VAL A 584 18.92 51.43 -14.16
C VAL A 584 20.11 50.64 -13.52
N TYR A 585 20.37 49.33 -13.69
CA TYR A 585 19.55 48.16 -14.09
C TYR A 585 20.25 46.82 -13.69
N PRO A 586 19.54 45.66 -13.70
CA PRO A 586 20.10 44.32 -13.51
C PRO A 586 20.50 43.63 -14.83
N THR A 587 20.85 42.34 -14.77
CA THR A 587 20.84 41.42 -15.93
C THR A 587 19.46 41.39 -16.59
N ALA A 588 19.39 41.47 -17.93
CA ALA A 588 18.14 41.54 -18.68
C ALA A 588 18.23 40.83 -20.04
N MET A 589 17.12 40.24 -20.49
CA MET A 589 16.99 39.71 -21.85
C MET A 589 16.98 40.84 -22.88
N VAL A 590 17.72 40.67 -23.99
CA VAL A 590 17.79 41.67 -25.06
C VAL A 590 17.10 41.14 -26.31
N GLY A 591 16.09 41.87 -26.79
CA GLY A 591 15.43 41.59 -28.07
C GLY A 591 16.29 42.06 -29.24
N VAL A 592 16.83 41.14 -30.04
CA VAL A 592 17.71 41.43 -31.16
C VAL A 592 16.93 41.37 -32.49
N PRO A 593 17.05 42.35 -33.40
CA PRO A 593 16.33 42.32 -34.66
C PRO A 593 16.87 41.24 -35.62
N GLY A 594 15.99 40.35 -36.12
CA GLY A 594 16.37 39.29 -37.05
C GLY A 594 17.05 39.80 -38.34
N LYS A 595 18.03 39.05 -38.85
CA LYS A 595 18.73 39.35 -40.12
C LYS A 595 17.73 39.31 -41.30
N TYR A 596 17.73 40.36 -42.12
CA TYR A 596 16.75 40.58 -43.19
C TYR A 596 16.73 39.45 -44.24
N LYS A 597 15.53 38.99 -44.63
CA LYS A 597 15.29 37.95 -45.64
C LYS A 597 14.51 38.45 -46.88
N GLY A 598 14.70 39.71 -47.27
CA GLY A 598 13.96 40.34 -48.37
C GLY A 598 12.66 41.02 -47.95
N CYS A 599 12.04 41.77 -48.87
CA CYS A 599 10.74 42.39 -48.64
C CYS A 599 9.63 41.33 -48.67
N GLU A 600 8.55 41.60 -47.96
CA GLU A 600 7.30 40.82 -47.91
C GLU A 600 6.89 40.27 -49.28
N THR A 601 6.77 41.17 -50.26
CA THR A 601 6.32 40.86 -51.64
C THR A 601 7.28 39.90 -52.37
N CYS A 602 8.59 39.95 -52.08
CA CYS A 602 9.56 38.99 -52.62
C CYS A 602 9.58 37.67 -51.84
N ARG A 603 9.45 37.71 -50.49
CA ARG A 603 9.36 36.52 -49.63
C ARG A 603 8.17 35.64 -50.07
N ALA A 604 6.98 36.25 -50.18
CA ALA A 604 5.76 35.56 -50.59
C ALA A 604 5.85 34.98 -52.01
N ARG A 605 6.49 35.70 -52.94
CA ARG A 605 6.79 35.23 -54.31
C ARG A 605 7.95 34.21 -54.39
N ARG A 606 8.62 33.90 -53.27
CA ARG A 606 9.85 33.08 -53.18
C ARG A 606 11.00 33.53 -54.11
N VAL A 607 11.04 34.81 -54.51
CA VAL A 607 12.10 35.36 -55.38
C VAL A 607 13.14 36.12 -54.56
N LYS A 608 14.43 36.01 -54.94
CA LYS A 608 15.52 36.75 -54.27
C LYS A 608 15.31 38.27 -54.44
N CYS A 609 15.07 38.94 -53.31
CA CYS A 609 14.91 40.39 -53.19
C CYS A 609 16.23 41.13 -53.40
N ASP A 610 16.17 42.39 -53.88
CA ASP A 610 17.32 43.30 -53.96
C ASP A 610 17.60 44.06 -52.63
N ASN A 611 16.65 44.03 -51.69
CA ASN A 611 16.70 44.73 -50.39
C ASN A 611 16.74 46.26 -50.46
N GLN A 612 16.40 46.90 -51.59
CA GLN A 612 16.30 48.36 -51.68
C GLN A 612 15.12 48.89 -50.85
N ARG A 613 15.32 50.05 -50.21
CA ARG A 613 14.37 50.67 -49.27
C ARG A 613 13.96 52.07 -49.75
N PRO A 614 12.73 52.54 -49.46
CA PRO A 614 11.68 51.84 -48.72
C PRO A 614 11.06 50.65 -49.48
N PHE A 615 11.18 50.61 -50.81
CA PHE A 615 10.56 49.62 -51.68
C PHE A 615 11.58 48.92 -52.58
N CYS A 616 11.38 47.62 -52.83
CA CYS A 616 12.30 46.82 -53.63
C CYS A 616 12.16 47.14 -55.13
N LYS A 617 13.27 47.37 -55.85
CA LYS A 617 13.23 47.69 -57.29
C LYS A 617 12.66 46.55 -58.11
N LYS A 618 12.99 45.31 -57.79
CA LYS A 618 12.48 44.09 -58.42
C LYS A 618 10.95 43.92 -58.27
N CYS A 619 10.35 44.59 -57.30
CA CYS A 619 8.92 44.67 -57.08
C CYS A 619 8.30 45.68 -58.05
N ILE A 620 8.85 46.90 -58.05
CA ILE A 620 8.46 48.01 -58.93
C ILE A 620 8.60 47.61 -60.41
N ASN A 621 9.76 47.07 -60.81
CA ASN A 621 10.04 46.56 -62.15
C ASN A 621 9.26 45.27 -62.51
N SER A 622 8.40 44.74 -61.62
CA SER A 622 7.40 43.70 -61.94
C SER A 622 5.98 44.27 -62.06
N ASP A 623 5.82 45.60 -62.02
CA ASP A 623 4.57 46.33 -61.75
C ASP A 623 3.81 45.82 -60.52
N ARG A 624 4.53 45.65 -59.39
CA ARG A 624 3.93 45.22 -58.12
C ARG A 624 4.31 46.14 -56.96
N LYS A 625 3.28 46.64 -56.27
CA LYS A 625 3.39 47.40 -55.02
C LYS A 625 4.16 46.60 -53.97
N CYS A 626 5.28 47.14 -53.51
CA CYS A 626 6.11 46.51 -52.48
C CYS A 626 5.51 46.79 -51.10
N ALA A 627 5.17 45.73 -50.35
CA ALA A 627 4.61 45.86 -49.00
C ALA A 627 5.64 46.26 -47.92
N GLY A 628 6.94 46.24 -48.24
CA GLY A 628 8.00 46.70 -47.35
C GLY A 628 8.71 45.57 -46.61
N TYR A 629 9.24 45.89 -45.41
CA TYR A 629 10.21 45.06 -44.70
C TYR A 629 9.99 45.12 -43.18
N GLU A 630 8.89 44.55 -42.70
CA GLU A 630 8.69 44.36 -41.26
C GLU A 630 9.66 43.30 -40.68
N ARG A 631 9.77 43.29 -39.35
CA ARG A 631 10.73 42.49 -38.58
C ARG A 631 10.00 41.76 -37.47
N GLU A 632 10.34 40.49 -37.29
CA GLU A 632 10.18 39.80 -36.01
C GLU A 632 11.44 40.06 -35.16
N THR A 633 11.23 40.29 -33.86
CA THR A 633 12.29 40.44 -32.87
C THR A 633 12.56 39.07 -32.23
N VAL A 634 13.82 38.68 -32.09
CA VAL A 634 14.19 37.42 -31.43
C VAL A 634 14.86 37.74 -30.10
N PHE A 635 14.35 37.18 -29.01
CA PHE A 635 14.96 37.30 -27.69
C PHE A 635 16.03 36.24 -27.51
N ILE A 636 17.12 36.60 -26.84
CA ILE A 636 18.23 35.69 -26.53
C ILE A 636 18.70 35.99 -25.11
N VAL A 637 18.96 34.95 -24.32
CA VAL A 637 19.76 35.08 -23.10
C VAL A 637 21.22 35.05 -23.52
N GLY A 638 21.99 36.07 -23.16
CA GLY A 638 23.42 36.13 -23.38
C GLY A 638 24.11 36.74 -22.18
N THR A 639 25.15 36.09 -21.69
CA THR A 639 26.09 36.71 -20.74
C THR A 639 26.96 37.72 -21.49
N VAL A 640 27.65 38.59 -20.73
CA VAL A 640 28.49 39.65 -21.32
C VAL A 640 29.76 39.11 -22.01
N HIS A 641 30.06 37.81 -21.86
CA HIS A 641 31.35 37.24 -22.27
C HIS A 641 31.43 36.73 -23.72
N ASP A 642 30.32 36.32 -24.35
CA ASP A 642 30.38 35.48 -25.57
C ASP A 642 30.11 36.20 -26.91
N PHE A 643 29.80 37.51 -26.89
CA PHE A 643 29.76 38.42 -28.06
C PHE A 643 29.00 37.97 -29.34
N GLY A 644 28.15 36.94 -29.27
CA GLY A 644 27.12 36.62 -30.27
C GLY A 644 27.61 36.08 -31.62
N ARG A 645 27.93 34.77 -31.69
CA ARG A 645 28.07 34.02 -32.96
C ARG A 645 27.02 32.92 -33.10
N CYS A 646 26.62 32.66 -34.36
CA CYS A 646 25.65 31.64 -34.77
C CYS A 646 26.33 30.25 -34.85
N SER A 647 25.66 29.10 -35.06
CA SER A 647 24.84 28.66 -36.22
C SER A 647 24.68 27.11 -36.15
N SER A 648 23.89 26.36 -36.95
CA SER A 648 22.60 26.58 -37.64
C SER A 648 22.21 25.30 -38.45
N HIS A 649 20.90 24.97 -38.56
CA HIS A 649 20.27 23.80 -39.23
C HIS A 649 20.84 23.34 -40.59
N PRO A 650 20.60 22.07 -41.00
CA PRO A 650 19.54 21.76 -41.99
C PRO A 650 18.87 20.35 -41.84
N PRO A 651 17.87 19.94 -42.68
CA PRO A 651 16.81 20.68 -43.39
C PRO A 651 15.37 20.09 -43.21
N ARG A 652 14.36 20.74 -43.81
CA ARG A 652 12.93 20.37 -43.82
C ARG A 652 12.48 19.68 -45.12
N VAL A 653 11.30 19.04 -45.11
CA VAL A 653 10.31 19.13 -46.23
C VAL A 653 8.87 19.30 -45.66
N LEU A 654 8.04 20.17 -46.29
CA LEU A 654 6.63 20.54 -45.99
C LEU A 654 6.16 21.53 -47.10
N PRO A 655 4.88 21.98 -47.17
CA PRO A 655 3.60 21.37 -46.77
C PRO A 655 2.79 21.04 -48.07
N PRO A 656 1.45 21.23 -48.22
CA PRO A 656 0.76 22.54 -48.18
C PRO A 656 -0.62 22.50 -47.43
N LYS A 657 -1.54 23.42 -47.75
CA LYS A 657 -2.95 23.53 -47.30
C LYS A 657 -3.77 24.40 -48.28
N LYS A 658 -5.12 24.39 -48.19
CA LYS A 658 -6.10 25.52 -48.36
C LYS A 658 -7.53 24.98 -48.03
N LYS A 659 -8.46 25.64 -47.30
CA LYS A 659 -9.09 27.00 -47.27
C LYS A 659 -10.41 27.04 -48.08
N ALA A 660 -11.51 27.76 -47.73
CA ALA A 660 -12.14 28.26 -46.46
C ALA A 660 -13.08 29.48 -46.72
N GLN A 661 -14.37 29.43 -46.30
CA GLN A 661 -15.39 30.51 -46.11
C GLN A 661 -16.68 29.88 -45.51
N GLY A 662 -17.69 30.53 -44.89
CA GLY A 662 -18.05 31.94 -44.61
C GLY A 662 -18.88 32.09 -43.29
N LYS A 663 -19.70 33.14 -43.05
CA LYS A 663 -20.19 33.51 -41.68
C LYS A 663 -21.59 34.19 -41.56
N LEU A 664 -22.21 34.08 -40.36
CA LEU A 664 -23.25 34.95 -39.72
C LEU A 664 -24.71 34.87 -40.25
N PRO A 665 -25.77 35.32 -39.50
CA PRO A 665 -25.81 36.07 -38.23
C PRO A 665 -26.72 35.48 -37.09
N GLU A 666 -26.97 36.29 -36.04
CA GLU A 666 -27.57 35.94 -34.73
C GLU A 666 -29.12 36.04 -34.62
N ALA A 667 -29.69 35.47 -33.55
CA ALA A 667 -30.99 35.85 -32.97
C ALA A 667 -30.94 35.77 -31.42
N LYS A 668 -31.79 36.55 -30.71
CA LYS A 668 -31.82 36.62 -29.23
C LYS A 668 -33.15 36.07 -28.65
N GLY A 669 -33.07 35.44 -27.48
CA GLY A 669 -34.20 35.06 -26.62
C GLY A 669 -33.75 35.03 -25.15
N GLU A 670 -34.68 35.18 -24.21
CA GLU A 670 -34.39 35.41 -22.79
C GLU A 670 -34.53 34.12 -21.93
N GLU A 671 -33.80 34.07 -20.80
CA GLU A 671 -33.80 32.93 -19.87
C GLU A 671 -35.04 32.86 -18.97
N PRO A 672 -35.49 31.64 -18.62
CA PRO A 672 -35.95 31.30 -17.28
C PRO A 672 -34.88 30.50 -16.53
N ALA A 673 -34.70 30.76 -15.23
CA ALA A 673 -33.55 30.27 -14.46
C ALA A 673 -33.47 28.73 -14.33
N GLY A 674 -32.46 28.13 -14.99
CA GLY A 674 -32.11 26.72 -14.83
C GLY A 674 -31.20 26.46 -13.62
N LEU A 675 -31.34 25.30 -12.99
CA LEU A 675 -30.44 24.83 -11.93
C LEU A 675 -29.02 24.68 -12.48
N LYS A 676 -28.07 25.44 -11.93
CA LYS A 676 -26.67 25.40 -12.34
C LYS A 676 -25.98 24.16 -11.76
N LEU A 677 -26.11 23.03 -12.47
CA LEU A 677 -25.36 21.82 -12.19
C LEU A 677 -23.86 22.12 -12.25
N VAL A 678 -23.19 21.98 -11.11
CA VAL A 678 -21.73 21.96 -11.04
C VAL A 678 -21.29 20.53 -11.31
N PRO A 679 -20.39 20.26 -12.28
CA PRO A 679 -19.84 18.94 -12.45
C PRO A 679 -19.04 18.57 -11.19
N ILE A 680 -19.47 17.51 -10.51
CA ILE A 680 -18.65 16.84 -9.50
C ILE A 680 -17.71 15.93 -10.28
N GLU A 681 -16.41 16.03 -10.04
CA GLU A 681 -15.43 15.15 -10.68
C GLU A 681 -15.72 13.69 -10.31
N PRO A 682 -15.72 12.75 -11.27
CA PRO A 682 -15.87 11.34 -10.96
C PRO A 682 -14.68 10.87 -10.12
N LEU A 683 -14.96 10.14 -9.03
CA LEU A 683 -13.90 9.42 -8.32
C LEU A 683 -13.30 8.37 -9.26
N GLN A 684 -11.97 8.29 -9.28
CA GLN A 684 -11.25 7.59 -10.35
C GLN A 684 -11.65 6.11 -10.49
N PRO A 685 -11.82 5.63 -11.73
CA PRO A 685 -11.75 4.22 -12.07
C PRO A 685 -10.44 3.55 -11.59
N ALA A 686 -10.37 2.22 -11.67
CA ALA A 686 -9.11 1.51 -11.42
C ALA A 686 -8.04 1.90 -12.45
N TRP A 687 -8.47 2.28 -13.66
CA TRP A 687 -7.65 2.93 -14.69
C TRP A 687 -8.53 3.83 -15.58
N ASP A 688 -8.12 5.09 -15.78
CA ASP A 688 -8.80 6.10 -16.62
C ASP A 688 -7.72 6.76 -17.50
N ASP A 689 -7.88 6.69 -18.83
CA ASP A 689 -6.97 7.32 -19.79
C ASP A 689 -7.76 7.97 -20.94
N LEU A 690 -7.39 9.21 -21.28
CA LEU A 690 -8.02 10.03 -22.32
C LEU A 690 -7.20 9.94 -23.61
N ILE A 691 -7.15 8.74 -24.18
CA ILE A 691 -6.29 8.39 -25.31
C ILE A 691 -6.68 9.22 -26.55
N SER A 692 -5.70 9.95 -27.08
CA SER A 692 -5.84 10.67 -28.34
C SER A 692 -5.45 9.77 -29.52
N VAL A 693 -6.45 9.29 -30.28
CA VAL A 693 -6.25 8.37 -31.40
C VAL A 693 -6.39 9.14 -32.71
N SER A 694 -5.38 9.09 -33.58
CA SER A 694 -5.32 9.91 -34.81
C SER A 694 -5.46 9.10 -36.09
N ASN A 695 -6.52 9.35 -36.86
CA ASN A 695 -6.85 8.72 -38.13
C ASN A 695 -6.79 9.77 -39.26
N PHE A 696 -5.94 9.51 -40.28
CA PHE A 696 -5.69 10.39 -41.45
C PHE A 696 -5.76 11.90 -41.15
N ASP A 697 -4.78 12.41 -40.39
CA ASP A 697 -4.63 13.81 -39.95
C ASP A 697 -5.74 14.39 -39.04
N LYS A 698 -6.77 13.62 -38.64
CA LYS A 698 -7.72 13.98 -37.58
C LYS A 698 -7.39 13.26 -36.27
N SER A 699 -7.37 13.98 -35.15
CA SER A 699 -7.18 13.41 -33.81
C SER A 699 -8.49 13.41 -33.03
N TYR A 700 -8.90 12.23 -32.56
CA TYR A 700 -10.07 12.01 -31.73
C TYR A 700 -9.62 11.80 -30.28
N LYS A 701 -10.41 12.25 -29.30
CA LYS A 701 -10.18 11.97 -27.88
C LYS A 701 -11.20 10.95 -27.40
N VAL A 702 -10.73 9.76 -27.06
CA VAL A 702 -11.54 8.66 -26.53
C VAL A 702 -11.26 8.55 -25.03
N GLN A 703 -12.28 8.26 -24.20
CA GLN A 703 -12.09 8.08 -22.76
C GLN A 703 -12.33 6.61 -22.41
N ILE A 704 -11.29 5.95 -21.89
CA ILE A 704 -11.36 4.54 -21.48
C ILE A 704 -11.34 4.49 -19.95
N ALA A 705 -12.40 3.94 -19.35
CA ALA A 705 -12.59 3.89 -17.90
C ALA A 705 -12.84 2.44 -17.44
N ALA A 706 -11.82 1.82 -16.85
CA ALA A 706 -11.88 0.42 -16.41
C ALA A 706 -12.22 0.31 -14.91
N LEU A 707 -13.28 -0.45 -14.59
CA LEU A 707 -13.82 -0.59 -13.23
C LEU A 707 -13.68 -2.04 -12.75
N HIS A 708 -12.94 -2.25 -11.66
CA HIS A 708 -12.76 -3.56 -11.00
C HIS A 708 -12.24 -4.70 -11.90
N THR A 709 -11.34 -4.38 -12.83
CA THR A 709 -10.62 -5.39 -13.63
C THR A 709 -9.23 -5.70 -13.05
N THR A 710 -8.72 -6.88 -13.37
CA THR A 710 -7.35 -7.37 -13.11
C THR A 710 -6.38 -7.08 -14.26
N LEU A 711 -6.82 -6.45 -15.36
CA LEU A 711 -6.01 -6.06 -16.53
C LEU A 711 -4.81 -5.18 -16.15
N GLN A 712 -3.63 -5.79 -15.94
CA GLN A 712 -2.42 -5.06 -15.53
C GLN A 712 -1.68 -4.34 -16.67
N MET A 713 -1.96 -4.67 -17.94
CA MET A 713 -1.39 -3.99 -19.09
C MET A 713 -2.36 -3.94 -20.28
N VAL A 714 -2.43 -2.78 -20.94
CA VAL A 714 -2.87 -2.66 -22.33
C VAL A 714 -1.62 -2.50 -23.19
N VAL A 715 -1.39 -3.43 -24.12
CA VAL A 715 -0.18 -3.44 -24.94
C VAL A 715 -0.35 -2.49 -26.12
N ARG A 716 0.53 -1.48 -26.21
CA ARG A 716 0.57 -0.48 -27.29
C ARG A 716 1.54 -0.93 -28.38
N GLU A 717 1.11 -1.87 -29.22
CA GLU A 717 1.97 -2.36 -30.31
C GLU A 717 1.97 -1.38 -31.50
N LYS A 718 3.15 -1.21 -32.12
CA LYS A 718 3.29 -0.56 -33.42
C LYS A 718 3.46 -1.64 -34.48
N ASP A 719 2.69 -1.54 -35.56
CA ASP A 719 2.85 -2.40 -36.73
C ASP A 719 4.29 -2.30 -37.26
N GLN A 720 5.02 -3.42 -37.23
CA GLN A 720 6.42 -3.48 -37.67
C GLN A 720 6.56 -3.49 -39.20
N ALA A 721 5.46 -3.68 -39.95
CA ALA A 721 5.46 -3.66 -41.41
C ALA A 721 5.24 -2.26 -42.00
N ASP A 722 4.50 -1.38 -41.31
CA ASP A 722 4.21 -0.01 -41.76
C ASP A 722 4.13 0.99 -40.58
N PRO A 723 5.20 1.77 -40.30
CA PRO A 723 5.23 2.73 -39.20
C PRO A 723 4.35 3.98 -39.45
N SER A 724 3.57 4.04 -40.53
CA SER A 724 2.55 5.07 -40.76
C SER A 724 1.14 4.66 -40.31
N LYS A 725 0.95 3.40 -39.84
CA LYS A 725 -0.31 2.89 -39.31
C LYS A 725 -0.41 2.95 -37.79
N PHE A 726 -1.62 2.69 -37.31
CA PHE A 726 -2.10 2.91 -35.95
C PHE A 726 -1.33 2.11 -34.90
N THR A 727 -1.25 2.67 -33.69
CA THR A 727 -0.99 1.88 -32.48
C THR A 727 -2.15 0.91 -32.29
N ILE A 728 -1.88 -0.39 -32.33
CA ILE A 728 -2.86 -1.41 -31.98
C ILE A 728 -2.89 -1.49 -30.44
N LEU A 729 -4.08 -1.34 -29.86
CA LEU A 729 -4.30 -1.54 -28.43
C LEU A 729 -4.70 -2.99 -28.19
N SER A 730 -3.69 -3.86 -28.08
CA SER A 730 -3.87 -5.27 -27.79
C SER A 730 -4.09 -5.47 -26.29
N PHE A 731 -5.28 -5.92 -25.92
CA PHE A 731 -5.56 -6.45 -24.59
C PHE A 731 -5.00 -7.89 -24.51
N PRO A 732 -4.51 -8.35 -23.35
CA PRO A 732 -4.24 -9.77 -23.14
C PRO A 732 -5.54 -10.58 -23.29
N ALA A 733 -5.41 -11.87 -23.64
CA ALA A 733 -6.57 -12.76 -23.74
C ALA A 733 -7.32 -12.84 -22.41
N TYR A 734 -8.65 -12.94 -22.48
CA TYR A 734 -9.52 -13.03 -21.31
C TYR A 734 -9.23 -14.29 -20.48
N GLU A 735 -8.84 -14.10 -19.21
CA GLU A 735 -8.86 -15.13 -18.17
C GLU A 735 -9.93 -14.74 -17.13
N PRO A 736 -10.91 -15.61 -16.82
CA PRO A 736 -11.94 -15.33 -15.82
C PRO A 736 -11.35 -15.19 -14.40
N SER A 737 -11.56 -14.05 -13.73
CA SER A 737 -10.91 -13.76 -12.44
C SER A 737 -11.55 -14.41 -11.20
N ASP A 738 -12.80 -14.89 -11.28
CA ASP A 738 -13.57 -15.35 -10.08
C ASP A 738 -14.05 -16.83 -10.16
N VAL A 739 -13.54 -17.62 -11.11
CA VAL A 739 -13.68 -19.09 -11.13
C VAL A 739 -12.33 -19.76 -11.41
N GLN A 740 -11.60 -20.10 -10.35
CA GLN A 740 -10.46 -21.02 -10.39
C GLN A 740 -10.95 -22.44 -10.04
N PRO A 741 -11.26 -23.32 -11.02
CA PRO A 741 -11.39 -24.74 -10.73
C PRO A 741 -10.00 -25.28 -10.37
N LEU A 742 -9.88 -25.99 -9.26
CA LEU A 742 -8.60 -26.50 -8.76
C LEU A 742 -8.22 -27.81 -9.48
N LEU A 743 -8.10 -27.74 -10.81
CA LEU A 743 -7.77 -28.83 -11.74
C LEU A 743 -6.90 -28.32 -12.91
N SER A 744 -6.29 -29.23 -13.67
CA SER A 744 -5.11 -28.94 -14.52
C SER A 744 -5.41 -28.41 -15.93
N ASN A 745 -4.56 -27.47 -16.37
CA ASN A 745 -4.18 -27.12 -17.76
C ASN A 745 -5.21 -27.34 -18.91
N GLY A 746 -5.76 -26.23 -19.42
CA GLY A 746 -5.82 -26.02 -20.88
C GLY A 746 -7.20 -25.79 -21.53
N ASP A 747 -8.29 -26.22 -20.90
CA ASP A 747 -9.50 -26.61 -21.64
C ASP A 747 -10.43 -25.49 -22.18
N PHE A 748 -10.29 -24.23 -21.77
CA PHE A 748 -11.13 -23.12 -22.28
C PHE A 748 -10.33 -21.82 -22.49
N GLN A 749 -9.50 -21.77 -23.54
CA GLN A 749 -8.98 -20.48 -24.05
C GLN A 749 -10.01 -19.76 -24.94
N LEU A 750 -11.00 -19.14 -24.31
CA LEU A 750 -11.83 -18.12 -24.97
C LEU A 750 -10.96 -16.88 -25.24
N ARG A 751 -10.65 -16.63 -26.51
CA ARG A 751 -9.93 -15.42 -26.94
C ARG A 751 -10.96 -14.37 -27.34
N SER A 752 -10.89 -13.21 -26.71
CA SER A 752 -11.50 -11.98 -27.18
C SER A 752 -10.40 -11.00 -27.54
N GLN A 753 -10.46 -10.43 -28.74
CA GLN A 753 -9.81 -9.15 -29.03
C GLN A 753 -10.85 -8.04 -28.86
N CYS A 754 -10.40 -6.88 -28.39
CA CYS A 754 -11.25 -5.69 -28.22
C CYS A 754 -10.68 -4.59 -29.11
N THR A 755 -11.01 -4.66 -30.40
CA THR A 755 -10.40 -3.80 -31.41
C THR A 755 -11.25 -2.56 -31.70
N ILE A 756 -10.58 -1.41 -31.76
CA ILE A 756 -11.22 -0.11 -31.88
C ILE A 756 -11.46 0.21 -33.36
N HIS A 757 -12.69 -0.01 -33.84
CA HIS A 757 -13.08 0.47 -35.15
C HIS A 757 -13.26 2.01 -35.16
N LEU A 758 -12.32 2.71 -35.79
CA LEU A 758 -12.48 4.12 -36.15
C LEU A 758 -12.99 4.24 -37.59
N VAL A 759 -14.06 5.02 -37.79
CA VAL A 759 -14.73 5.15 -39.09
C VAL A 759 -13.75 5.59 -40.19
N GLY A 760 -13.42 4.65 -41.08
CA GLY A 760 -12.65 4.90 -42.30
C GLY A 760 -13.48 5.61 -43.36
N GLY A 761 -14.05 6.77 -43.04
CA GLY A 761 -14.95 7.53 -43.91
C GLY A 761 -14.25 8.09 -45.14
N MET A 762 -14.15 7.27 -46.20
CA MET A 762 -13.91 7.75 -47.57
C MET A 762 -15.15 8.52 -48.06
N GLY A 763 -15.18 9.81 -47.76
CA GLY A 763 -16.17 10.77 -48.23
C GLY A 763 -15.53 12.15 -48.38
N ASP A 764 -15.87 12.86 -49.44
CA ASP A 764 -15.24 14.13 -49.81
C ASP A 764 -15.56 15.29 -48.85
N ALA A 765 -14.82 16.38 -49.02
CA ALA A 765 -14.67 17.43 -48.02
C ALA A 765 -15.82 18.46 -47.92
N GLU A 766 -15.70 19.27 -46.86
CA GLU A 766 -16.38 20.54 -46.56
C GLU A 766 -17.66 20.47 -45.68
N THR A 767 -17.76 21.48 -44.80
CA THR A 767 -18.81 21.73 -43.79
C THR A 767 -19.00 20.72 -42.64
N MET A 768 -18.46 21.06 -41.46
CA MET A 768 -19.20 21.18 -40.19
C MET A 768 -18.27 21.73 -39.09
N GLU A 769 -18.53 22.96 -38.62
CA GLU A 769 -18.10 23.43 -37.29
C GLU A 769 -19.23 23.08 -36.31
N THR A 770 -19.08 21.99 -35.56
CA THR A 770 -20.00 21.63 -34.47
C THR A 770 -19.22 21.10 -33.28
N GLU A 771 -19.42 21.72 -32.13
CA GLU A 771 -19.17 21.09 -30.83
C GLU A 771 -20.16 19.93 -30.68
N GLY A 772 -19.67 18.70 -30.51
CA GLY A 772 -20.51 17.50 -30.54
C GLY A 772 -19.75 16.27 -30.05
N THR A 773 -20.27 15.67 -29.00
CA THR A 773 -19.75 14.48 -28.32
C THR A 773 -19.87 13.21 -29.18
N ASP A 774 -18.75 12.56 -29.47
CA ASP A 774 -18.67 11.15 -29.92
C ASP A 774 -17.57 10.41 -29.14
N SER A 775 -17.50 10.66 -27.82
CA SER A 775 -16.55 10.01 -26.92
C SER A 775 -17.03 8.60 -26.55
N ILE A 776 -16.45 7.60 -27.20
CA ILE A 776 -16.68 6.19 -26.91
C ILE A 776 -16.22 5.87 -25.47
N CYS A 777 -17.02 5.12 -24.73
CA CYS A 777 -16.71 4.59 -23.40
C CYS A 777 -17.14 3.13 -23.33
N LEU A 778 -16.27 2.27 -22.78
CA LEU A 778 -16.41 0.81 -22.82
C LEU A 778 -16.34 0.26 -21.39
N PHE A 779 -17.45 -0.29 -20.90
CA PHE A 779 -17.55 -0.85 -19.55
C PHE A 779 -17.31 -2.36 -19.57
N LEU A 780 -16.33 -2.81 -18.79
CA LEU A 780 -16.14 -4.20 -18.42
C LEU A 780 -16.31 -4.32 -16.91
N TYR A 781 -17.00 -5.38 -16.47
CA TYR A 781 -17.18 -5.71 -15.06
C TYR A 781 -16.51 -7.05 -14.78
N GLU A 782 -15.73 -7.12 -13.71
CA GLU A 782 -15.47 -8.39 -13.05
C GLU A 782 -15.62 -8.27 -11.53
N HIS A 783 -15.77 -9.42 -10.90
CA HIS A 783 -16.30 -9.54 -9.55
C HIS A 783 -15.16 -9.63 -8.51
N ASN A 784 -15.50 -9.46 -7.23
CA ASN A 784 -14.55 -9.70 -6.13
C ASN A 784 -15.30 -10.15 -4.86
N ASN A 785 -14.80 -11.21 -4.25
CA ASN A 785 -15.45 -12.02 -3.21
C ASN A 785 -15.10 -11.62 -1.76
N SER A 786 -15.11 -10.31 -1.47
CA SER A 786 -14.60 -9.69 -0.23
C SER A 786 -15.44 -9.90 1.05
N VAL A 787 -16.21 -10.99 1.16
CA VAL A 787 -17.04 -11.36 2.34
C VAL A 787 -16.56 -12.65 3.03
N MET A 788 -15.77 -13.50 2.36
CA MET A 788 -15.45 -14.86 2.82
C MET A 788 -14.49 -14.98 4.04
N LEU A 789 -14.05 -13.87 4.64
CA LEU A 789 -13.00 -13.86 5.68
C LEU A 789 -13.41 -13.16 7.01
N SER A 790 -14.70 -13.10 7.34
CA SER A 790 -15.14 -12.65 8.67
C SER A 790 -15.61 -13.81 9.56
N ASN A 791 -15.03 -13.96 10.75
CA ASN A 791 -15.47 -14.91 11.79
C ASN A 791 -16.69 -14.39 12.58
N GLN A 792 -17.64 -13.75 11.90
CA GLN A 792 -18.94 -13.34 12.46
C GLN A 792 -20.02 -14.35 12.05
N PRO A 793 -21.01 -14.67 12.92
CA PRO A 793 -22.17 -15.42 12.48
C PRO A 793 -22.94 -14.59 11.44
N PRO A 794 -23.32 -15.13 10.26
CA PRO A 794 -23.92 -14.33 9.18
C PRO A 794 -25.30 -13.73 9.51
N TRP A 795 -25.91 -14.15 10.63
CA TRP A 795 -27.33 -13.99 10.89
C TRP A 795 -27.59 -13.08 12.10
N LYS A 796 -27.52 -11.77 11.86
CA LYS A 796 -28.40 -10.82 12.55
C LYS A 796 -29.39 -10.24 11.55
N ASP A 797 -30.39 -11.09 11.24
CA ASP A 797 -31.65 -10.77 10.59
C ASP A 797 -31.54 -10.08 9.20
N PRO A 798 -31.95 -10.73 8.09
CA PRO A 798 -32.08 -10.08 6.78
C PRO A 798 -32.95 -8.81 6.82
N LEU A 799 -33.99 -8.74 7.66
CA LEU A 799 -34.73 -7.49 7.86
C LEU A 799 -33.90 -6.42 8.56
N VAL A 800 -32.93 -6.73 9.41
CA VAL A 800 -32.02 -5.72 10.00
C VAL A 800 -31.06 -5.16 8.96
N GLN A 801 -30.58 -5.94 7.98
CA GLN A 801 -29.80 -5.37 6.87
C GLN A 801 -30.67 -4.54 5.92
N ALA A 802 -31.83 -5.06 5.49
CA ALA A 802 -32.78 -4.30 4.67
C ALA A 802 -33.26 -3.02 5.37
N ASN A 803 -33.50 -3.07 6.69
CA ASN A 803 -33.84 -1.89 7.48
C ASN A 803 -32.63 -0.97 7.73
N ALA A 804 -31.40 -1.47 7.84
CA ALA A 804 -30.22 -0.61 7.94
C ALA A 804 -29.99 0.20 6.65
N VAL A 805 -30.33 -0.35 5.48
CA VAL A 805 -30.35 0.39 4.22
C VAL A 805 -31.54 1.37 4.19
N ARG A 806 -32.76 0.91 4.43
CA ARG A 806 -33.98 1.75 4.41
C ARG A 806 -33.96 2.90 5.43
N GLN A 807 -33.42 2.69 6.63
CA GLN A 807 -33.31 3.72 7.68
C GLN A 807 -32.21 4.75 7.41
N ARG A 808 -31.20 4.41 6.60
CA ARG A 808 -30.18 5.38 6.14
C ARG A 808 -30.66 6.20 4.95
N GLY A 809 -31.59 5.66 4.16
CA GLY A 809 -32.16 6.32 2.99
C GLY A 809 -31.18 6.46 1.81
N PRO A 810 -31.68 6.75 0.59
CA PRO A 810 -30.85 6.80 -0.62
C PRO A 810 -29.73 7.84 -0.57
N GLU A 811 -29.90 8.92 0.21
CA GLU A 811 -28.88 9.95 0.47
C GLU A 811 -27.51 9.35 0.87
N ASN A 812 -27.51 8.32 1.72
CA ASN A 812 -26.29 7.69 2.27
C ASN A 812 -25.62 6.68 1.32
N PHE A 813 -26.24 6.36 0.18
CA PHE A 813 -25.73 5.40 -0.79
C PHE A 813 -25.36 6.06 -2.14
N ARG A 814 -25.33 7.39 -2.21
CA ARG A 814 -24.91 8.16 -3.40
C ARG A 814 -23.41 8.08 -3.75
N MET A 815 -22.58 7.55 -2.85
CA MET A 815 -21.12 7.55 -2.97
C MET A 815 -20.58 6.12 -3.03
N PHE A 816 -19.59 5.86 -3.87
CA PHE A 816 -18.81 4.62 -3.84
C PHE A 816 -18.03 4.50 -2.51
N PRO A 817 -17.82 3.29 -1.92
CA PRO A 817 -18.31 1.97 -2.33
C PRO A 817 -19.75 1.66 -1.92
N ASN A 818 -20.38 2.49 -1.08
CA ASN A 818 -21.73 2.25 -0.56
C ASN A 818 -22.76 2.12 -1.69
N HIS A 819 -22.61 2.88 -2.77
CA HIS A 819 -23.41 2.77 -4.00
C HIS A 819 -23.42 1.35 -4.58
N HIS A 820 -22.26 0.69 -4.70
CA HIS A 820 -22.18 -0.67 -5.25
C HIS A 820 -22.77 -1.71 -4.30
N PHE A 821 -22.68 -1.50 -2.98
CA PHE A 821 -23.39 -2.35 -2.01
C PHE A 821 -24.92 -2.21 -2.13
N PHE A 822 -25.42 -1.00 -2.43
CA PHE A 822 -26.85 -0.77 -2.68
C PHE A 822 -27.32 -1.39 -4.01
N VAL A 823 -26.58 -1.19 -5.10
CA VAL A 823 -26.92 -1.69 -6.43
C VAL A 823 -26.86 -3.23 -6.50
N ARG A 824 -25.80 -3.86 -5.97
CA ARG A 824 -25.64 -5.34 -5.94
C ARG A 824 -26.82 -6.09 -5.31
N ILE A 825 -27.54 -5.46 -4.37
CA ILE A 825 -28.64 -6.09 -3.63
C ILE A 825 -30.00 -5.88 -4.33
N TYR A 826 -30.09 -5.01 -5.35
CA TYR A 826 -31.41 -4.56 -5.83
C TYR A 826 -31.68 -4.48 -7.35
N ARG A 827 -30.69 -4.43 -8.27
CA ARG A 827 -31.04 -4.42 -9.72
C ARG A 827 -29.91 -4.72 -10.72
N HIS A 828 -30.33 -5.20 -11.89
CA HIS A 828 -29.72 -4.97 -13.20
C HIS A 828 -30.64 -4.09 -14.09
N SER A 829 -30.21 -3.81 -15.33
CA SER A 829 -31.01 -3.34 -16.48
C SER A 829 -32.12 -2.29 -16.24
N ALA A 830 -31.77 -1.00 -16.33
CA ALA A 830 -32.75 0.07 -16.63
C ALA A 830 -32.10 1.24 -17.40
N VAL A 831 -32.42 1.37 -18.70
CA VAL A 831 -32.05 2.55 -19.51
C VAL A 831 -33.03 3.70 -19.22
N LYS A 832 -32.52 4.94 -19.24
CA LYS A 832 -33.14 6.20 -18.76
C LYS A 832 -33.38 6.28 -17.25
N TRP A 833 -32.70 7.25 -16.63
CA TRP A 833 -33.05 7.77 -15.32
C TRP A 833 -34.44 8.43 -15.38
N VAL A 834 -35.42 7.83 -14.71
CA VAL A 834 -36.75 8.43 -14.49
C VAL A 834 -36.81 8.95 -13.05
N THR A 835 -37.58 10.02 -12.80
CA THR A 835 -37.78 10.62 -11.48
C THR A 835 -38.66 9.79 -10.53
N THR A 836 -38.79 8.49 -10.79
CA THR A 836 -39.60 7.54 -10.02
C THR A 836 -38.80 7.02 -8.82
N PRO A 837 -39.33 7.07 -7.58
CA PRO A 837 -38.73 6.42 -6.42
C PRO A 837 -38.45 4.93 -6.71
N TRP A 838 -37.28 4.43 -6.32
CA TRP A 838 -36.86 3.07 -6.68
C TRP A 838 -37.76 1.98 -6.07
N GLU A 839 -38.44 2.30 -4.96
CA GLU A 839 -39.45 1.44 -4.32
C GLU A 839 -40.70 1.21 -5.19
N LEU A 840 -40.89 2.02 -6.25
CA LEU A 840 -41.99 1.93 -7.22
C LEU A 840 -41.50 1.46 -8.60
N HIS A 841 -40.24 1.06 -8.72
CA HIS A 841 -39.63 0.63 -9.97
C HIS A 841 -39.74 -0.90 -10.11
N PRO A 842 -40.48 -1.44 -11.11
CA PRO A 842 -40.68 -2.87 -11.24
C PRO A 842 -39.36 -3.60 -11.53
N LYS A 843 -39.13 -4.74 -10.87
CA LYS A 843 -38.06 -5.68 -11.22
C LYS A 843 -38.45 -6.47 -12.47
N SER A 844 -37.46 -6.82 -13.30
CA SER A 844 -37.66 -7.82 -14.36
C SER A 844 -37.72 -9.23 -13.76
N PHE A 845 -38.27 -10.20 -14.51
CA PHE A 845 -38.19 -11.60 -14.10
C PHE A 845 -36.74 -12.08 -13.95
N PHE A 846 -35.81 -11.55 -14.74
CA PHE A 846 -34.38 -11.85 -14.64
C PHE A 846 -33.77 -11.34 -13.32
N ASP A 847 -34.09 -10.11 -12.90
CA ASP A 847 -33.69 -9.57 -11.58
C ASP A 847 -34.20 -10.46 -10.43
N MET A 848 -35.47 -10.89 -10.51
CA MET A 848 -36.11 -11.70 -9.48
C MET A 848 -35.53 -13.12 -9.42
N LEU A 849 -34.98 -13.66 -10.51
CA LEU A 849 -34.21 -14.90 -10.48
C LEU A 849 -32.88 -14.68 -9.74
N PHE A 850 -32.15 -13.63 -10.08
CA PHE A 850 -30.82 -13.36 -9.50
C PHE A 850 -30.87 -13.02 -8.01
N ASP A 851 -31.93 -12.36 -7.54
CA ASP A 851 -32.24 -12.19 -6.09
C ASP A 851 -32.22 -13.51 -5.31
N VAL A 852 -32.66 -14.61 -5.95
CA VAL A 852 -32.77 -15.95 -5.35
C VAL A 852 -31.49 -16.76 -5.57
N VAL A 853 -30.94 -16.74 -6.78
CA VAL A 853 -29.72 -17.48 -7.16
C VAL A 853 -28.49 -17.01 -6.36
N VAL A 854 -28.37 -15.72 -6.05
CA VAL A 854 -27.23 -15.17 -5.27
C VAL A 854 -27.14 -15.72 -3.83
N MET A 855 -28.20 -16.36 -3.33
CA MET A 855 -28.21 -17.00 -2.02
C MET A 855 -27.53 -18.39 -2.01
N LEU A 856 -27.41 -19.05 -3.16
CA LEU A 856 -26.92 -20.43 -3.28
C LEU A 856 -25.47 -20.64 -2.79
N PRO A 857 -24.48 -19.76 -3.07
CA PRO A 857 -23.12 -19.91 -2.54
C PRO A 857 -23.06 -19.95 -1.00
N ALA A 858 -23.96 -19.24 -0.32
CA ALA A 858 -24.07 -19.26 1.14
C ALA A 858 -24.73 -20.55 1.67
N ILE A 859 -25.59 -21.20 0.89
CA ILE A 859 -26.11 -22.54 1.17
C ILE A 859 -24.99 -23.59 1.01
N PHE A 860 -24.29 -23.59 -0.12
CA PHE A 860 -23.19 -24.54 -0.37
C PHE A 860 -22.06 -24.43 0.66
N ALA A 861 -21.60 -23.21 0.96
CA ALA A 861 -20.55 -22.99 1.98
C ALA A 861 -20.97 -23.34 3.42
N ARG A 862 -22.28 -23.49 3.69
CA ARG A 862 -22.80 -24.09 4.95
C ARG A 862 -22.88 -25.61 4.85
N ALA A 863 -23.29 -26.13 3.70
CA ALA A 863 -23.43 -27.55 3.42
C ALA A 863 -22.07 -28.27 3.51
N ASP A 864 -21.01 -27.74 2.89
CA ASP A 864 -19.66 -28.34 2.96
C ASP A 864 -19.13 -28.46 4.39
N ARG A 865 -19.34 -27.43 5.21
CA ARG A 865 -18.99 -27.47 6.65
C ARG A 865 -19.75 -28.57 7.38
N ILE A 866 -21.02 -28.77 7.05
CA ILE A 866 -21.86 -29.85 7.60
C ILE A 866 -21.39 -31.22 7.08
N PHE A 867 -20.99 -31.35 5.81
CA PHE A 867 -20.54 -32.61 5.22
C PHE A 867 -19.15 -33.05 5.69
N LEU A 868 -18.28 -32.13 6.09
CA LEU A 868 -16.93 -32.40 6.61
C LEU A 868 -16.90 -32.80 8.09
N HIS A 869 -18.02 -32.72 8.82
CA HIS A 869 -18.09 -33.11 10.22
C HIS A 869 -18.46 -34.60 10.42
N ASP A 870 -17.99 -35.17 11.54
CA ASP A 870 -18.38 -36.51 11.97
C ASP A 870 -19.92 -36.64 12.10
N PRO A 871 -20.49 -37.82 11.75
CA PRO A 871 -21.93 -38.07 11.84
C PRO A 871 -22.38 -38.10 13.31
N THR A 872 -22.73 -36.93 13.83
CA THR A 872 -23.18 -36.68 15.20
C THR A 872 -24.60 -36.15 15.21
N LEU A 873 -25.28 -36.21 16.36
CA LEU A 873 -26.58 -35.59 16.55
C LEU A 873 -26.53 -34.07 16.27
N GLN A 874 -25.43 -33.41 16.60
CA GLN A 874 -25.22 -31.99 16.27
C GLN A 874 -25.16 -31.76 14.76
N ARG A 875 -24.39 -32.55 14.00
CA ARG A 875 -24.35 -32.47 12.53
C ARG A 875 -25.74 -32.70 11.91
N ARG A 876 -26.50 -33.67 12.42
CA ARG A 876 -27.89 -33.92 11.98
C ARG A 876 -28.79 -32.70 12.19
N LEU A 877 -28.74 -32.05 13.36
CA LEU A 877 -29.54 -30.85 13.65
C LEU A 877 -29.14 -29.67 12.76
N MET A 878 -27.84 -29.49 12.48
CA MET A 878 -27.35 -28.47 11.55
C MET A 878 -27.82 -28.73 10.10
N ALA A 879 -27.89 -30.00 9.69
CA ALA A 879 -28.42 -30.38 8.38
C ALA A 879 -29.95 -30.16 8.28
N GLN A 880 -30.71 -30.40 9.35
CA GLN A 880 -32.16 -30.10 9.40
C GLN A 880 -32.44 -28.59 9.28
N ASP A 881 -31.68 -27.75 9.97
CA ASP A 881 -31.76 -26.29 9.82
C ASP A 881 -31.43 -25.85 8.38
N LEU A 882 -30.35 -26.37 7.80
CA LEU A 882 -29.99 -26.01 6.42
C LEU A 882 -31.03 -26.51 5.40
N LEU A 883 -31.59 -27.71 5.58
CA LEU A 883 -32.70 -28.21 4.75
C LEU A 883 -33.92 -27.28 4.82
N SER A 884 -34.28 -26.77 6.01
CA SER A 884 -35.36 -25.78 6.14
C SER A 884 -35.09 -24.49 5.35
N ASN A 885 -33.83 -24.04 5.32
CA ASN A 885 -33.43 -22.89 4.52
C ASN A 885 -33.47 -23.21 3.02
N CYS A 886 -33.09 -24.42 2.61
CA CYS A 886 -33.17 -24.88 1.22
C CYS A 886 -34.61 -24.91 0.72
N LEU A 887 -35.53 -25.55 1.45
CA LEU A 887 -36.95 -25.61 1.05
C LEU A 887 -37.60 -24.23 0.98
N SER A 888 -37.17 -23.28 1.82
CA SER A 888 -37.60 -21.89 1.70
C SER A 888 -37.00 -21.14 0.50
N LEU A 889 -35.87 -21.57 -0.04
CA LEU A 889 -35.26 -21.03 -1.26
C LEU A 889 -35.86 -21.67 -2.52
N GLU A 890 -36.08 -22.99 -2.48
CA GLU A 890 -36.81 -23.73 -3.50
C GLU A 890 -38.19 -23.14 -3.74
N LYS A 891 -38.95 -22.85 -2.67
CA LYS A 891 -40.24 -22.18 -2.78
C LYS A 891 -40.18 -20.80 -3.47
N GLN A 892 -39.06 -20.08 -3.36
CA GLN A 892 -38.86 -18.81 -4.08
C GLN A 892 -38.52 -19.04 -5.56
N LEU A 893 -37.77 -20.11 -5.88
CA LEU A 893 -37.55 -20.56 -7.26
C LEU A 893 -38.85 -21.05 -7.93
N ASP A 894 -39.70 -21.75 -7.19
CA ASP A 894 -41.02 -22.20 -7.64
C ASP A 894 -41.99 -21.00 -7.81
N GLU A 895 -42.07 -20.08 -6.84
CA GLU A 895 -42.87 -18.85 -6.95
C GLU A 895 -42.43 -17.99 -8.13
N TRP A 896 -41.11 -17.90 -8.36
CA TRP A 896 -40.54 -17.24 -9.52
C TRP A 896 -40.93 -17.92 -10.83
N TYR A 897 -40.78 -19.25 -10.95
CA TYR A 897 -41.10 -20.00 -12.15
C TYR A 897 -42.56 -19.84 -12.56
N ASN A 898 -43.47 -19.96 -11.59
CA ASN A 898 -44.92 -19.75 -11.78
C ASN A 898 -45.28 -18.30 -12.13
N SER A 899 -44.44 -17.31 -11.77
CA SER A 899 -44.64 -15.91 -12.17
C SER A 899 -44.25 -15.64 -13.63
N VAL A 900 -43.33 -16.44 -14.18
CA VAL A 900 -42.87 -16.37 -15.58
C VAL A 900 -43.75 -17.21 -16.50
N SER A 901 -44.17 -18.39 -16.03
CA SER A 901 -45.00 -19.35 -16.77
C SER A 901 -46.34 -19.57 -16.06
N PRO A 902 -47.27 -18.60 -16.09
CA PRO A 902 -48.58 -18.75 -15.47
C PRO A 902 -49.42 -19.82 -16.18
N ASP A 903 -50.08 -20.69 -15.41
CA ASP A 903 -50.99 -21.75 -15.88
C ASP A 903 -52.29 -21.19 -16.52
N ASP A 904 -52.20 -20.63 -17.73
CA ASP A 904 -53.40 -20.30 -18.53
C ASP A 904 -53.88 -21.53 -19.31
N SER A 905 -54.82 -22.23 -18.68
CA SER A 905 -55.47 -23.47 -19.18
C SER A 905 -56.18 -23.39 -20.53
N THR A 906 -56.04 -22.31 -21.32
CA THR A 906 -56.81 -22.06 -22.55
C THR A 906 -56.01 -21.78 -23.83
N SER A 907 -54.67 -21.67 -23.80
CA SER A 907 -53.87 -21.57 -25.05
C SER A 907 -52.44 -22.12 -24.93
N GLN A 908 -51.89 -22.61 -26.05
CA GLN A 908 -50.53 -23.15 -26.12
C GLN A 908 -49.49 -22.02 -26.11
N SER A 909 -49.11 -21.56 -24.92
CA SER A 909 -48.02 -20.59 -24.69
C SER A 909 -46.99 -21.15 -23.71
N SER A 910 -46.45 -22.33 -24.00
CA SER A 910 -45.30 -22.85 -23.24
C SER A 910 -44.09 -21.95 -23.46
N VAL A 911 -43.42 -21.53 -22.38
CA VAL A 911 -42.35 -20.51 -22.43
C VAL A 911 -41.09 -21.01 -23.17
N CYS A 912 -41.01 -22.31 -23.44
CA CYS A 912 -40.23 -22.89 -24.52
C CYS A 912 -41.05 -23.91 -25.30
N TRP A 913 -40.60 -24.25 -26.51
CA TRP A 913 -41.13 -25.34 -27.33
C TRP A 913 -39.99 -26.06 -28.06
N VAL A 914 -40.21 -27.30 -28.50
CA VAL A 914 -39.21 -28.04 -29.29
C VAL A 914 -39.25 -27.52 -30.74
N ASP A 915 -38.08 -27.22 -31.31
CA ASP A 915 -37.92 -26.75 -32.68
C ASP A 915 -36.96 -27.70 -33.42
N GLY A 916 -37.53 -28.60 -34.24
CA GLY A 916 -36.80 -29.66 -34.95
C GLY A 916 -37.74 -30.74 -35.54
N PRO A 917 -37.43 -31.34 -36.70
CA PRO A 917 -38.31 -32.30 -37.38
C PRO A 917 -38.13 -33.76 -36.93
N ASP A 918 -39.06 -34.63 -37.34
CA ASP A 918 -39.09 -36.07 -37.03
C ASP A 918 -37.80 -36.85 -37.34
N HIS A 919 -37.45 -37.76 -36.42
CA HIS A 919 -36.65 -38.97 -36.63
C HIS A 919 -35.40 -38.87 -37.52
N CYS A 920 -34.27 -38.44 -36.92
CA CYS A 920 -32.95 -38.78 -37.43
C CYS A 920 -32.45 -40.09 -36.79
N GLU A 921 -32.01 -41.09 -37.58
CA GLU A 921 -31.56 -42.40 -37.06
C GLU A 921 -30.17 -42.39 -36.38
N ALA A 922 -29.51 -41.23 -36.30
CA ALA A 922 -28.22 -41.06 -35.64
C ALA A 922 -28.38 -40.73 -34.14
N GLN A 923 -27.59 -41.37 -33.27
CA GLN A 923 -27.54 -41.09 -31.83
C GLN A 923 -26.82 -39.76 -31.54
N ILE A 924 -27.46 -38.64 -31.88
CA ILE A 924 -27.00 -37.28 -31.57
C ILE A 924 -27.68 -36.83 -30.26
N PRO A 925 -26.93 -36.53 -29.19
CA PRO A 925 -27.50 -35.97 -27.97
C PRO A 925 -28.22 -34.64 -28.22
N PHE A 926 -29.32 -34.43 -27.51
CA PHE A 926 -30.06 -33.15 -27.49
C PHE A 926 -30.55 -32.66 -28.86
N ALA A 927 -30.82 -33.59 -29.80
CA ALA A 927 -31.31 -33.28 -31.14
C ALA A 927 -32.69 -32.59 -31.15
N ASP A 928 -33.44 -32.70 -30.06
CA ASP A 928 -34.72 -32.02 -29.79
C ASP A 928 -34.49 -30.65 -29.10
N THR A 929 -33.89 -29.71 -29.83
CA THR A 929 -33.55 -28.37 -29.31
C THR A 929 -34.77 -27.55 -28.89
N PHE A 930 -34.62 -26.77 -27.81
CA PHE A 930 -35.64 -25.88 -27.27
C PHE A 930 -35.50 -24.47 -27.85
N ALA A 931 -36.59 -23.93 -28.41
CA ALA A 931 -36.74 -22.54 -28.79
C ALA A 931 -37.57 -21.76 -27.75
N PHE A 932 -37.36 -20.44 -27.70
CA PHE A 932 -37.96 -19.52 -26.72
C PHE A 932 -38.50 -18.26 -27.43
N PRO A 933 -39.35 -17.45 -26.78
CA PRO A 933 -39.79 -16.16 -27.33
C PRO A 933 -38.65 -15.18 -27.64
N ASP A 934 -37.58 -15.19 -26.83
CA ASP A 934 -36.44 -14.29 -26.96
C ASP A 934 -35.19 -14.81 -26.21
N ALA A 935 -34.04 -14.16 -26.43
CA ALA A 935 -32.75 -14.55 -25.87
C ALA A 935 -32.64 -14.35 -24.35
N VAL A 936 -33.28 -13.32 -23.78
CA VAL A 936 -33.26 -13.07 -22.34
C VAL A 936 -34.07 -14.16 -21.63
N THR A 937 -35.23 -14.52 -22.18
CA THR A 937 -36.03 -15.66 -21.69
C THR A 937 -35.23 -16.97 -21.77
N ALA A 938 -34.52 -17.24 -22.87
CA ALA A 938 -33.68 -18.43 -22.97
C ALA A 938 -32.56 -18.47 -21.90
N ILE A 939 -31.79 -17.38 -21.73
CA ILE A 939 -30.74 -17.28 -20.71
C ILE A 939 -31.32 -17.42 -19.30
N MET A 940 -32.49 -16.83 -19.06
CA MET A 940 -33.20 -16.86 -17.78
C MET A 940 -33.56 -18.29 -17.34
N PHE A 941 -34.13 -19.11 -18.23
CA PHE A 941 -34.40 -20.52 -17.93
C PHE A 941 -33.12 -21.36 -17.82
N ILE A 942 -32.11 -21.08 -18.67
CA ILE A 942 -30.79 -21.72 -18.57
C ILE A 942 -30.15 -21.49 -17.19
N TYR A 943 -30.17 -20.27 -16.65
CA TYR A 943 -29.65 -19.98 -15.31
C TYR A 943 -30.49 -20.61 -14.19
N TYR A 944 -31.81 -20.69 -14.36
CA TYR A 944 -32.69 -21.40 -13.42
C TYR A 944 -32.34 -22.88 -13.34
N TRP A 945 -32.31 -23.60 -14.47
CA TRP A 945 -31.94 -25.03 -14.48
C TRP A 945 -30.49 -25.26 -14.03
N THR A 946 -29.53 -24.42 -14.45
CA THR A 946 -28.13 -24.47 -13.97
C THR A 946 -28.05 -24.35 -12.45
N SER A 947 -28.89 -23.49 -11.85
CA SER A 947 -28.98 -23.33 -10.40
C SER A 947 -29.56 -24.59 -9.74
N LEU A 948 -30.59 -25.21 -10.32
CA LEU A 948 -31.16 -26.47 -9.83
C LEU A 948 -30.18 -27.64 -9.91
N ILE A 949 -29.36 -27.74 -10.97
CA ILE A 949 -28.35 -28.80 -11.13
C ILE A 949 -27.33 -28.80 -9.98
N LEU A 950 -26.95 -27.62 -9.47
CA LEU A 950 -26.08 -27.49 -8.30
C LEU A 950 -26.84 -27.65 -6.97
N PHE A 951 -28.09 -27.21 -6.92
CA PHE A 951 -28.90 -27.15 -5.72
C PHE A 951 -29.54 -28.48 -5.31
N TYR A 952 -30.08 -29.26 -6.24
CA TYR A 952 -30.75 -30.53 -5.94
C TYR A 952 -29.82 -31.59 -5.32
N PRO A 953 -28.58 -31.82 -5.81
CA PRO A 953 -27.62 -32.69 -5.14
C PRO A 953 -27.25 -32.22 -3.73
N CYS A 954 -27.29 -30.91 -3.46
CA CYS A 954 -27.08 -30.36 -2.11
C CYS A 954 -28.25 -30.73 -1.18
N VAL A 955 -29.49 -30.57 -1.65
CA VAL A 955 -30.70 -30.97 -0.90
C VAL A 955 -30.72 -32.48 -0.66
N GLU A 956 -30.41 -33.29 -1.67
CA GLU A 956 -30.35 -34.75 -1.53
C GLU A 956 -29.27 -35.16 -0.52
N ARG A 957 -28.06 -34.62 -0.62
CA ARG A 957 -26.94 -34.93 0.30
C ARG A 957 -27.17 -34.42 1.72
N LEU A 958 -27.95 -33.35 1.91
CA LEU A 958 -28.44 -32.92 3.23
C LEU A 958 -29.47 -33.90 3.79
N HIS A 959 -30.42 -34.35 2.99
CA HIS A 959 -31.40 -35.36 3.37
C HIS A 959 -30.72 -36.69 3.75
N GLN A 960 -29.80 -37.19 2.92
CA GLN A 960 -28.94 -38.35 3.22
C GLN A 960 -28.12 -38.14 4.52
N THR A 961 -27.56 -36.95 4.74
CA THR A 961 -26.85 -36.60 6.00
C THR A 961 -27.75 -36.64 7.23
N ILE A 962 -29.03 -36.24 7.12
CA ILE A 962 -29.98 -36.30 8.23
C ILE A 962 -30.28 -37.75 8.62
N PHE A 963 -30.51 -38.62 7.63
CA PHE A 963 -30.81 -40.03 7.85
C PHE A 963 -29.57 -40.91 8.10
N GLN A 964 -28.35 -40.38 7.92
CA GLN A 964 -27.10 -41.08 8.24
C GLN A 964 -27.12 -41.56 9.72
N PRO A 965 -26.71 -42.81 10.01
CA PRO A 965 -26.50 -43.26 11.38
C PRO A 965 -25.45 -42.39 12.09
N VAL A 966 -25.73 -42.01 13.34
CA VAL A 966 -24.83 -41.13 14.12
C VAL A 966 -24.06 -41.93 15.17
N VAL A 967 -22.79 -41.61 15.37
CA VAL A 967 -21.86 -42.36 16.24
C VAL A 967 -22.07 -42.09 17.73
N ASP A 968 -22.82 -41.06 18.09
CA ASP A 968 -23.09 -40.61 19.46
C ASP A 968 -24.42 -41.15 20.04
N ALA A 969 -25.11 -42.07 19.35
CA ALA A 969 -26.37 -42.66 19.81
C ALA A 969 -26.44 -44.20 19.68
N PHE A 970 -26.85 -44.87 20.77
CA PHE A 970 -27.27 -46.27 20.78
C PHE A 970 -28.68 -46.44 20.15
N PRO A 971 -29.09 -47.65 19.74
CA PRO A 971 -29.37 -47.90 18.32
C PRO A 971 -30.77 -47.53 17.81
N GLN A 972 -30.79 -47.18 16.52
CA GLN A 972 -31.94 -47.29 15.59
C GLN A 972 -33.28 -46.71 16.06
N VAL A 973 -33.32 -45.38 16.21
CA VAL A 973 -34.52 -44.61 15.86
C VAL A 973 -34.22 -43.81 14.60
N ALA A 974 -34.90 -44.12 13.49
CA ALA A 974 -34.81 -43.30 12.29
C ALA A 974 -35.44 -41.92 12.58
N PRO A 975 -34.78 -40.80 12.22
CA PRO A 975 -35.26 -39.47 12.58
C PRO A 975 -36.55 -39.13 11.81
N THR A 976 -37.69 -39.13 12.50
CA THR A 976 -38.94 -38.62 11.94
C THR A 976 -38.82 -37.12 11.70
N LEU A 977 -38.66 -36.72 10.43
CA LEU A 977 -38.67 -35.32 10.03
C LEU A 977 -40.06 -34.69 10.26
N PRO A 978 -40.15 -33.45 10.76
CA PRO A 978 -41.37 -32.66 10.74
C PRO A 978 -41.95 -32.57 9.33
N GLN A 979 -43.27 -32.48 9.21
CA GLN A 979 -43.96 -32.49 7.90
C GLN A 979 -43.47 -31.39 6.92
N HIS A 980 -42.98 -30.26 7.42
CA HIS A 980 -42.42 -29.18 6.59
C HIS A 980 -40.96 -29.38 6.15
N LEU A 981 -40.30 -30.47 6.59
CA LEU A 981 -38.97 -30.90 6.15
C LEU A 981 -39.01 -32.26 5.42
N GLN A 982 -40.20 -32.85 5.23
CA GLN A 982 -40.34 -34.07 4.45
C GLN A 982 -40.28 -33.69 2.96
N ILE A 983 -39.34 -34.31 2.24
CA ILE A 983 -39.11 -34.08 0.82
C ILE A 983 -39.42 -35.38 0.06
N GLU A 984 -39.77 -35.27 -1.22
CA GLU A 984 -39.86 -36.43 -2.11
C GLU A 984 -38.46 -36.71 -2.69
N PRO A 985 -37.75 -37.80 -2.31
CA PRO A 985 -36.36 -37.98 -2.72
C PRO A 985 -36.16 -38.12 -4.23
N LEU A 986 -37.20 -38.54 -4.96
CA LEU A 986 -37.17 -38.67 -6.41
C LEU A 986 -37.04 -37.32 -7.12
N LYS A 987 -37.54 -36.21 -6.55
CA LYS A 987 -37.41 -34.85 -7.13
C LYS A 987 -35.95 -34.36 -7.18
N TYR A 988 -35.11 -34.80 -6.25
CA TYR A 988 -33.75 -34.31 -6.11
C TYR A 988 -32.68 -35.29 -6.62
N GLY A 989 -33.10 -36.49 -7.05
CA GLY A 989 -32.20 -37.58 -7.42
C GLY A 989 -31.56 -37.43 -8.82
N PRO A 990 -30.55 -38.27 -9.14
CA PRO A 990 -29.73 -38.11 -10.34
C PRO A 990 -30.48 -38.04 -11.68
N LYS A 991 -31.65 -38.68 -11.80
CA LYS A 991 -32.49 -38.61 -13.01
C LYS A 991 -32.98 -37.18 -13.27
N GLU A 992 -33.58 -36.53 -12.27
CA GLU A 992 -34.10 -35.16 -12.45
C GLU A 992 -32.96 -34.19 -12.75
N VAL A 993 -31.81 -34.36 -12.11
CA VAL A 993 -30.60 -33.56 -12.38
C VAL A 993 -30.08 -33.79 -13.82
N ARG A 994 -30.19 -35.00 -14.37
CA ARG A 994 -29.86 -35.30 -15.78
C ARG A 994 -30.89 -34.70 -16.75
N ASP A 995 -32.17 -34.75 -16.43
CA ASP A 995 -33.22 -34.12 -17.24
C ASP A 995 -33.10 -32.58 -17.23
N LEU A 996 -32.69 -31.97 -16.11
CA LEU A 996 -32.30 -30.55 -16.00
C LEU A 996 -31.05 -30.22 -16.83
N ALA A 997 -29.98 -31.03 -16.74
CA ALA A 997 -28.76 -30.85 -17.53
C ALA A 997 -29.03 -30.98 -19.04
N ALA A 998 -29.90 -31.91 -19.43
CA ALA A 998 -30.36 -32.05 -20.81
C ALA A 998 -31.24 -30.87 -21.25
N SER A 999 -32.02 -30.26 -20.36
CA SER A 999 -32.81 -29.05 -20.64
C SER A 999 -31.92 -27.83 -20.89
N VAL A 1000 -30.82 -27.68 -20.12
CA VAL A 1000 -29.78 -26.68 -20.41
C VAL A 1000 -29.16 -26.95 -21.79
N CYS A 1001 -28.71 -28.17 -22.07
CA CYS A 1001 -28.06 -28.49 -23.36
C CYS A 1001 -28.98 -28.25 -24.57
N ARG A 1002 -30.25 -28.69 -24.50
CA ARG A 1002 -31.26 -28.42 -25.55
C ARG A 1002 -31.52 -26.93 -25.79
N SER A 1003 -31.30 -26.09 -24.78
CA SER A 1003 -31.56 -24.64 -24.84
C SER A 1003 -30.35 -23.80 -25.24
N LEU A 1004 -29.14 -24.30 -24.97
CA LEU A 1004 -27.87 -23.62 -25.22
C LEU A 1004 -27.71 -23.19 -26.69
N ASP A 1005 -28.18 -24.00 -27.65
CA ASP A 1005 -28.07 -23.67 -29.09
C ASP A 1005 -29.03 -22.57 -29.53
N PHE A 1006 -30.26 -22.50 -29.01
CA PHE A 1006 -31.13 -21.34 -29.26
C PHE A 1006 -30.54 -20.08 -28.63
N ALA A 1007 -30.11 -20.17 -27.36
CA ALA A 1007 -29.53 -19.04 -26.64
C ALA A 1007 -28.26 -18.52 -27.35
N LEU A 1008 -27.38 -19.40 -27.81
CA LEU A 1008 -26.15 -19.04 -28.52
C LEU A 1008 -26.45 -18.30 -29.84
N ASN A 1009 -27.48 -18.72 -30.57
CA ASN A 1009 -27.87 -18.06 -31.81
C ASN A 1009 -28.55 -16.71 -31.56
N ALA A 1010 -29.50 -16.65 -30.62
CA ALA A 1010 -30.32 -15.47 -30.34
C ALA A 1010 -29.61 -14.38 -29.50
N THR A 1011 -28.61 -14.74 -28.68
CA THR A 1011 -27.92 -13.79 -27.80
C THR A 1011 -26.86 -12.93 -28.51
N VAL A 1012 -26.67 -11.72 -27.96
CA VAL A 1012 -25.50 -10.86 -28.16
C VAL A 1012 -24.51 -10.91 -26.97
N GLN A 1013 -24.85 -11.66 -25.91
CA GLN A 1013 -24.04 -11.92 -24.72
C GLN A 1013 -23.75 -13.44 -24.62
N PRO A 1014 -22.76 -13.96 -25.36
CA PRO A 1014 -22.41 -15.40 -25.34
C PRO A 1014 -21.69 -15.81 -24.05
N ASP A 1015 -21.02 -14.87 -23.38
CA ASP A 1015 -20.34 -15.01 -22.09
C ASP A 1015 -21.26 -15.60 -21.00
N MET A 1016 -22.54 -15.23 -21.00
CA MET A 1016 -23.57 -15.76 -20.10
C MET A 1016 -23.81 -17.27 -20.25
N LEU A 1017 -23.33 -17.91 -21.32
CA LEU A 1017 -23.48 -19.35 -21.56
C LEU A 1017 -22.30 -20.17 -21.03
N VAL A 1018 -21.19 -19.54 -20.62
CA VAL A 1018 -19.97 -20.22 -20.15
C VAL A 1018 -20.20 -20.97 -18.84
N VAL A 1019 -20.85 -20.34 -17.85
CA VAL A 1019 -21.11 -20.98 -16.54
C VAL A 1019 -22.11 -22.15 -16.67
N PRO A 1020 -23.27 -22.01 -17.37
CA PRO A 1020 -24.13 -23.14 -17.70
C PRO A 1020 -23.41 -24.30 -18.39
N LEU A 1021 -22.60 -24.02 -19.41
CA LEU A 1021 -21.83 -25.02 -20.14
C LEU A 1021 -20.85 -25.77 -19.22
N PHE A 1022 -20.12 -25.05 -18.36
CA PHE A 1022 -19.20 -25.65 -17.40
C PHE A 1022 -19.92 -26.61 -16.43
N VAL A 1023 -21.07 -26.18 -15.89
CA VAL A 1023 -21.87 -26.99 -14.95
C VAL A 1023 -22.38 -28.29 -15.58
N VAL A 1024 -22.90 -28.26 -16.82
CA VAL A 1024 -23.34 -29.49 -17.49
C VAL A 1024 -22.18 -30.38 -17.92
N ARG A 1025 -21.06 -29.80 -18.39
CA ARG A 1025 -19.85 -30.57 -18.75
C ARG A 1025 -19.29 -31.32 -17.54
N GLU A 1026 -19.19 -30.64 -16.39
CA GLU A 1026 -18.72 -31.25 -15.14
C GLU A 1026 -19.69 -32.32 -14.62
N PHE A 1027 -21.01 -32.09 -14.72
CA PHE A 1027 -22.02 -33.08 -14.35
C PHE A 1027 -21.90 -34.37 -15.19
N TYR A 1028 -21.84 -34.27 -16.53
CA TYR A 1028 -21.65 -35.44 -17.39
C TYR A 1028 -20.26 -36.08 -17.23
N ARG A 1029 -19.22 -35.32 -16.86
CA ARG A 1029 -17.89 -35.86 -16.51
C ARG A 1029 -17.97 -36.79 -15.30
N VAL A 1030 -18.68 -36.38 -14.25
CA VAL A 1030 -18.87 -37.18 -13.04
C VAL A 1030 -19.68 -38.45 -13.32
N ILE A 1031 -20.74 -38.40 -14.15
CA ILE A 1031 -21.48 -39.62 -14.55
C ILE A 1031 -20.59 -40.55 -15.37
N ASN A 1032 -19.83 -40.03 -16.33
CA ASN A 1032 -18.93 -40.84 -17.17
C ASN A 1032 -17.80 -41.51 -16.37
N GLU A 1033 -17.31 -40.86 -15.31
CA GLU A 1033 -16.30 -41.43 -14.41
C GLU A 1033 -16.85 -42.43 -13.38
N SER A 1034 -18.15 -42.39 -13.07
CA SER A 1034 -18.77 -43.24 -12.04
C SER A 1034 -19.61 -44.40 -12.58
N GLU A 1035 -20.31 -44.19 -13.71
CA GLU A 1035 -21.25 -45.15 -14.31
C GLU A 1035 -20.85 -45.57 -15.74
N GLY A 1036 -19.97 -44.81 -16.41
CA GLY A 1036 -19.56 -45.08 -17.80
C GLY A 1036 -20.59 -44.62 -18.85
N ASP A 1037 -21.48 -43.70 -18.47
CA ASP A 1037 -22.56 -43.12 -19.26
C ASP A 1037 -22.34 -41.58 -19.39
N GLY A 1038 -22.92 -40.91 -20.38
CA GLY A 1038 -22.71 -39.48 -20.61
C GLY A 1038 -21.55 -39.13 -21.57
N GLN A 1039 -20.87 -40.13 -22.16
CA GLN A 1039 -19.74 -39.89 -23.07
C GLN A 1039 -20.15 -39.09 -24.32
N LEU A 1040 -21.33 -39.34 -24.88
CA LEU A 1040 -21.83 -38.62 -26.05
C LEU A 1040 -22.20 -37.17 -25.68
N GLU A 1041 -22.83 -36.98 -24.52
CA GLU A 1041 -23.18 -35.68 -23.96
C GLU A 1041 -21.93 -34.81 -23.69
N LEU A 1042 -20.84 -35.42 -23.22
CA LEU A 1042 -19.53 -34.75 -23.11
C LEU A 1042 -18.99 -34.29 -24.47
N MET A 1043 -19.01 -35.16 -25.49
CA MET A 1043 -18.60 -34.80 -26.85
C MET A 1043 -19.48 -33.69 -27.45
N TRP A 1044 -20.77 -33.65 -27.10
CA TRP A 1044 -21.67 -32.56 -27.44
C TRP A 1044 -21.27 -31.26 -26.73
N CYS A 1045 -20.96 -31.31 -25.43
CA CYS A 1045 -20.53 -30.13 -24.66
C CYS A 1045 -19.22 -29.54 -25.19
N ASP A 1046 -18.24 -30.38 -25.54
CA ASP A 1046 -16.99 -29.93 -26.15
C ASP A 1046 -17.23 -29.29 -27.54
N GLY A 1047 -18.10 -29.90 -28.35
CA GLY A 1047 -18.52 -29.36 -29.65
C GLY A 1047 -19.33 -28.05 -29.53
N PHE A 1048 -20.13 -27.89 -28.49
CA PHE A 1048 -20.77 -26.62 -28.16
C PHE A 1048 -19.76 -25.58 -27.68
N GLY A 1049 -18.78 -25.95 -26.86
CA GLY A 1049 -17.69 -25.06 -26.43
C GLY A 1049 -16.91 -24.46 -27.60
N ALA A 1050 -16.63 -25.26 -28.64
CA ALA A 1050 -16.05 -24.77 -29.88
C ALA A 1050 -16.96 -23.74 -30.60
N ARG A 1051 -18.27 -24.04 -30.74
CA ARG A 1051 -19.24 -23.10 -31.35
C ARG A 1051 -19.42 -21.82 -30.53
N LEU A 1052 -19.38 -21.91 -29.21
CA LEU A 1052 -19.42 -20.78 -28.29
C LEU A 1052 -18.20 -19.86 -28.48
N ALA A 1053 -17.00 -20.45 -28.62
CA ALA A 1053 -15.80 -19.70 -28.95
C ALA A 1053 -15.88 -19.04 -30.35
N THR A 1054 -16.42 -19.74 -31.36
CA THR A 1054 -16.66 -19.14 -32.68
C THR A 1054 -17.63 -17.96 -32.61
N LYS A 1055 -18.80 -18.11 -31.98
CA LYS A 1055 -19.79 -17.02 -31.84
C LYS A 1055 -19.25 -15.84 -31.02
N GLY A 1056 -18.39 -16.10 -30.04
CA GLY A 1056 -17.66 -15.06 -29.29
C GLY A 1056 -16.71 -14.27 -30.18
N GLN A 1057 -15.95 -14.95 -31.04
CA GLN A 1057 -15.09 -14.32 -32.05
C GLN A 1057 -15.92 -13.60 -33.13
N ASP A 1058 -17.01 -14.18 -33.64
CA ASP A 1058 -17.90 -13.53 -34.62
C ASP A 1058 -18.50 -12.21 -34.07
N ILE A 1059 -18.90 -12.20 -32.79
CA ILE A 1059 -19.38 -10.98 -32.12
C ILE A 1059 -18.25 -9.97 -31.93
N ALA A 1060 -17.05 -10.41 -31.55
CA ALA A 1060 -15.87 -9.55 -31.51
C ALA A 1060 -15.64 -8.94 -32.89
N ASP A 1061 -15.43 -9.74 -33.94
CA ASP A 1061 -15.19 -9.34 -35.34
C ASP A 1061 -16.24 -8.34 -35.86
N VAL A 1062 -17.53 -8.52 -35.52
CA VAL A 1062 -18.60 -7.57 -35.88
C VAL A 1062 -18.48 -6.24 -35.13
N ILE A 1063 -17.99 -6.23 -33.89
CA ILE A 1063 -17.66 -5.00 -33.14
C ILE A 1063 -16.36 -4.39 -33.67
N GLU A 1064 -15.38 -5.19 -34.08
CA GLU A 1064 -14.13 -4.73 -34.73
C GLU A 1064 -14.38 -4.11 -36.12
N ALA A 1065 -15.55 -4.39 -36.73
CA ALA A 1065 -15.92 -3.97 -38.08
C ALA A 1065 -17.01 -2.86 -38.14
N LYS A 1066 -17.64 -2.50 -37.02
CA LYS A 1066 -18.73 -1.51 -36.96
C LYS A 1066 -18.31 -0.23 -36.24
N THR A 1067 -18.86 0.90 -36.68
CA THR A 1067 -18.64 2.17 -35.99
C THR A 1067 -19.45 2.25 -34.70
N TRP A 1068 -18.91 2.89 -33.66
CA TRP A 1068 -19.62 3.03 -32.39
C TRP A 1068 -20.93 3.83 -32.48
N GLN A 1069 -21.06 4.69 -33.48
CA GLN A 1069 -22.29 5.45 -33.74
C GLN A 1069 -23.40 4.52 -34.28
N GLU A 1070 -23.04 3.57 -35.16
CA GLU A 1070 -23.93 2.49 -35.63
C GLU A 1070 -24.20 1.44 -34.54
N VAL A 1071 -23.24 1.17 -33.64
CA VAL A 1071 -23.47 0.27 -32.48
C VAL A 1071 -24.43 0.92 -31.47
N SER A 1072 -24.33 2.22 -31.24
CA SER A 1072 -25.20 2.98 -30.31
C SER A 1072 -26.65 3.19 -30.80
N THR A 1073 -26.98 2.73 -32.00
CA THR A 1073 -28.32 2.82 -32.61
C THR A 1073 -29.04 1.46 -32.73
N TYR A 1074 -28.44 0.39 -32.20
CA TYR A 1074 -29.09 -0.91 -31.91
C TYR A 1074 -29.48 -1.02 -30.43
#